data_AF-A0A2S9EPF5-F1
#
_entry.id   AF-A0A2S9EPF5-F1
#
_cell.length_a   1.000
_cell.length_b   1.000
_cell.length_c   1.000
_cell.angle_alpha   90.00
_cell.angle_beta   90.00
_cell.angle_gamma   90.00
#
_symmetry.space_group_name_H-M   'P 1'
#
loop_
_entity.id
_entity.type
_entity.pdbx_description
1 polymer ?
#
loop_
_entity_poly.entity_id
_entity_poly.type
_entity_poly.pdbx_seq_one_letter_code
_entity_poly.pdbx_strand_id
1 'polypeptide(L)'
;MFLAWAKLKNIDISQGITVDHHADTLTVTINGRRTRLVGAEQGRDWREMTAPLMAAAKAMGGPPFEVPTNPLVAPLMQVARFYGEILLPDRKDETLARATQLEQNHAFDVLGAGTYVDVGSQSPEIQHQQQRELGDSTNKYTLLQTLKAFSTSSQKNLTEYLETRIPTHPDSSYRRSAENGIDASLKDLISAGGWHLPKSVDELNNLIQALAAPSLPEPVDGDFSGALAWSLPMSIEDQSEIFRIIADNQPPLPSLDSDARLGSADVLGALVKHVPRTVIDKNDPLATLQWILDSAPGEALGKALKNRMGDVFKYSTPREVLLTALGITLDLEGLDDPKPHHIAGFNLAAPELHLQPFSVIRERLIAHLVSQKRVTPEAAPVAALLLLSRAAPELCISDTPANLTYMSANWVRLKSAVERIEATSPGASSRMSVSEIFEFDAIDPVTDHEEEVHALTAAPGLMLWGQANGIIPAHGEVSTEQLVETQKAFNQQQQQILSASAGLTDAPPTLRAVALAELKAHFGDAVPFEEKSIRSNVTKTDSFKLTPSITLDPTGSYSLLDLYLSKKAGIEVGWSSPNPKITEAIINKITTLPDPIAKHSEQFDRFANGLSQGWDTLTRKLISDLPLEDRKNIEWGDIAIFQRGHVSQTLVSTPHGDTQYSHGFSSSADDRSLIVETLRNGIKTCYEFDPQRKVLRRRDDWQGAVREGPQGQTVESSLGVYGRTFTTPAIRKLDADADISNRQGREDDTVLLPNSFSSSRSTYLGKLLSDNILAQYPMADLKASLGEATTFDKEEAQRTFARNMILGLIPGGSAIWNLAQGNYLEAGADVIFDLVTYATTKGLGKGFAGIKGVKSVKELPKRSGLSLTASALTRGLQKGVGSSVRKGKALLSNGPEWVGKLTGSSDSANLVKLSNQPDIAVGTYKASDSSPVTTVVAKFDETTSKWLPYDTVKNKPYGKPLENFTPETARYFEGALGAADEFGVVVRRRPKPNHLEKSLATDNAMRFGNDLKDFKPLGEGIFIYVDKYKGVERLNVCAHGVDPNFKQLLTDEPMKMFYNGKSHTPDELLSFLREAGVDPQSFNNVRLLMCHSANGSVNSFGSQFGKLINRDVKAFQGPVRAHVVPEDVDKLKVDLNTAHPQSSADVITQQIYNRLKFNLALGTNKVGPNKLGGSSSGVEIPFFYRPVKFKAS
;
A
#
# COMPACT_ATOMS: atom_id res chain seq x y z
N MET A 1 9.33 -17.95 20.54
CA MET A 1 8.94 -16.54 20.73
C MET A 1 7.60 -16.41 21.45
N PHE A 2 6.49 -16.92 20.87
CA PHE A 2 5.18 -16.94 21.54
C PHE A 2 5.23 -17.42 22.99
N LEU A 3 5.86 -18.57 23.27
CA LEU A 3 5.98 -19.12 24.63
C LEU A 3 6.73 -18.17 25.59
N ALA A 4 7.74 -17.45 25.11
CA ALA A 4 8.48 -16.49 25.93
C ALA A 4 7.63 -15.24 26.21
N TRP A 5 6.90 -14.75 25.20
CA TRP A 5 5.95 -13.65 25.35
C TRP A 5 4.77 -14.01 26.27
N ALA A 6 4.22 -15.22 26.12
CA ALA A 6 3.17 -15.77 26.96
C ALA A 6 3.61 -15.84 28.42
N LYS A 7 4.84 -16.29 28.66
CA LYS A 7 5.46 -16.28 30.00
C LYS A 7 5.58 -14.86 30.57
N LEU A 8 6.02 -13.88 29.78
CA LEU A 8 6.10 -12.47 30.21
C LEU A 8 4.72 -11.89 30.57
N LYS A 9 3.66 -12.36 29.91
CA LYS A 9 2.27 -11.94 30.14
C LYS A 9 1.54 -12.78 31.20
N ASN A 10 2.23 -13.71 31.87
CA ASN A 10 1.63 -14.67 32.83
C ASN A 10 0.47 -15.47 32.24
N ILE A 11 0.56 -15.83 30.95
CA ILE A 11 -0.40 -16.69 30.28
C ILE A 11 -0.10 -18.15 30.69
N ASP A 12 -1.10 -18.83 31.23
CA ASP A 12 -1.06 -20.25 31.53
C ASP A 12 -1.37 -21.06 30.26
N ILE A 13 -0.31 -21.57 29.64
CA ILE A 13 -0.36 -22.39 28.41
C ILE A 13 -0.83 -23.83 28.65
N SER A 14 -0.98 -24.26 29.92
CA SER A 14 -1.56 -25.58 30.23
C SER A 14 -3.08 -25.60 30.08
N GLN A 15 -3.70 -24.42 30.10
CA GLN A 15 -5.13 -24.22 29.85
C GLN A 15 -5.35 -24.03 28.34
N GLY A 16 -6.51 -24.45 27.84
CA GLY A 16 -6.82 -24.35 26.40
C GLY A 16 -6.66 -22.92 25.89
N ILE A 17 -6.06 -22.71 24.72
CA ILE A 17 -5.94 -21.39 24.10
C ILE A 17 -6.94 -21.34 22.96
N THR A 18 -7.73 -20.28 22.87
CA THR A 18 -8.67 -20.10 21.75
C THR A 18 -8.15 -18.99 20.84
N VAL A 19 -8.00 -19.28 19.56
CA VAL A 19 -7.45 -18.37 18.55
C VAL A 19 -8.57 -17.99 17.58
N ASP A 20 -8.80 -16.70 17.41
CA ASP A 20 -9.69 -16.19 16.37
C ASP A 20 -8.87 -15.32 15.41
N HIS A 21 -8.54 -15.90 14.26
CA HIS A 21 -7.73 -15.24 13.23
C HIS A 21 -8.51 -14.19 12.44
N HIS A 22 -9.85 -14.21 12.45
CA HIS A 22 -10.66 -13.17 11.81
C HIS A 22 -10.79 -11.94 12.70
N ALA A 23 -10.84 -12.13 14.02
CA ALA A 23 -10.91 -11.04 14.98
C ALA A 23 -9.53 -10.58 15.50
N ASP A 24 -8.43 -11.20 15.08
CA ASP A 24 -7.07 -11.00 15.62
C ASP A 24 -7.05 -11.09 17.16
N THR A 25 -7.66 -12.14 17.71
CA THR A 25 -7.79 -12.30 19.17
C THR A 25 -7.35 -13.65 19.70
N LEU A 26 -6.85 -13.64 20.94
CA LEU A 26 -6.56 -14.83 21.71
C LEU A 26 -7.39 -14.82 23.00
N THR A 27 -8.11 -15.90 23.27
CA THR A 27 -8.67 -16.13 24.59
C THR A 27 -7.75 -17.09 25.33
N VAL A 28 -7.18 -16.62 26.43
CA VAL A 28 -6.15 -17.30 27.21
C VAL A 28 -6.50 -17.25 28.70
N THR A 29 -5.81 -18.02 29.52
CA THR A 29 -5.93 -17.92 30.98
C THR A 29 -4.76 -17.13 31.53
N ILE A 30 -5.01 -16.01 32.20
CA ILE A 30 -3.99 -15.18 32.86
C ILE A 30 -4.33 -15.12 34.34
N ASN A 31 -3.39 -15.54 35.20
CA ASN A 31 -3.59 -15.58 36.66
C ASN A 31 -4.90 -16.30 37.08
N GLY A 32 -5.22 -17.43 36.43
CA GLY A 32 -6.44 -18.20 36.71
C GLY A 32 -7.75 -17.63 36.14
N ARG A 33 -7.72 -16.46 35.49
CA ARG A 33 -8.89 -15.85 34.85
C ARG A 33 -8.84 -15.99 33.33
N ARG A 34 -9.96 -16.40 32.73
CA ARG A 34 -10.13 -16.40 31.27
C ARG A 34 -10.17 -14.96 30.77
N THR A 35 -9.22 -14.60 29.91
CA THR A 35 -9.00 -13.23 29.42
C THR A 35 -8.93 -13.27 27.90
N ARG A 36 -9.71 -12.41 27.25
CA ARG A 36 -9.63 -12.17 25.80
C ARG A 36 -8.65 -11.04 25.54
N LEU A 37 -7.63 -11.32 24.73
CA LEU A 37 -6.62 -10.38 24.26
C LEU A 37 -6.94 -9.99 22.82
N VAL A 38 -7.01 -8.70 22.55
CA VAL A 38 -7.26 -8.13 21.22
C VAL A 38 -5.96 -7.56 20.68
N GLY A 39 -5.57 -7.93 19.46
CA GLY A 39 -4.26 -7.57 18.91
C GLY A 39 -3.96 -6.08 18.91
N ALA A 40 -4.94 -5.25 18.52
CA ALA A 40 -4.85 -3.78 18.52
C ALA A 40 -4.47 -3.20 19.91
N GLU A 41 -4.81 -3.89 21.00
CA GLU A 41 -4.55 -3.43 22.37
C GLU A 41 -3.19 -3.90 22.93
N GLN A 42 -2.52 -4.84 22.26
CA GLN A 42 -1.34 -5.52 22.80
C GLN A 42 0.00 -4.88 22.39
N GLY A 43 -0.02 -3.88 21.52
CA GLY A 43 1.16 -3.17 21.02
C GLY A 43 1.92 -3.93 19.92
N ARG A 44 3.04 -3.34 19.46
CA ARG A 44 3.75 -3.79 18.24
C ARG A 44 4.22 -5.24 18.26
N ASP A 45 4.56 -5.78 19.43
CA ASP A 45 5.10 -7.15 19.53
C ASP A 45 4.03 -8.22 19.33
N TRP A 46 2.74 -7.91 19.48
CA TRP A 46 1.65 -8.89 19.36
C TRP A 46 1.70 -9.66 18.06
N ARG A 47 1.75 -8.91 16.95
CA ARG A 47 1.64 -9.43 15.59
C ARG A 47 2.79 -10.39 15.29
N GLU A 48 4.01 -10.03 15.68
CA GLU A 48 5.18 -10.89 15.52
C GLU A 48 5.07 -12.18 16.36
N MET A 49 4.58 -12.07 17.60
CA MET A 49 4.54 -13.21 18.52
C MET A 49 3.41 -14.19 18.19
N THR A 50 2.32 -13.72 17.59
CA THR A 50 1.10 -14.51 17.33
C THR A 50 0.93 -14.90 15.87
N ALA A 51 1.65 -14.29 14.91
CA ALA A 51 1.51 -14.59 13.49
C ALA A 51 1.58 -16.09 13.13
N PRO A 52 2.51 -16.91 13.67
CA PRO A 52 2.52 -18.35 13.37
C PRO A 52 1.27 -19.07 13.87
N LEU A 53 0.71 -18.63 15.01
CA LEU A 53 -0.49 -19.19 15.60
C LEU A 53 -1.74 -18.81 14.78
N MET A 54 -1.82 -17.56 14.33
CA MET A 54 -2.89 -17.07 13.45
C MET A 54 -2.86 -17.76 12.08
N ALA A 55 -1.66 -17.94 11.49
CA ALA A 55 -1.49 -18.65 10.23
C ALA A 55 -1.90 -20.13 10.34
N ALA A 56 -1.52 -20.80 11.43
CA ALA A 56 -1.93 -22.18 11.68
C ALA A 56 -3.45 -22.30 11.89
N ALA A 57 -4.06 -21.37 12.63
CA ALA A 57 -5.51 -21.34 12.81
C ALA A 57 -6.25 -21.08 11.48
N LYS A 58 -5.74 -20.18 10.63
CA LYS A 58 -6.28 -19.92 9.28
C LYS A 58 -6.22 -21.18 8.40
N ALA A 59 -5.09 -21.88 8.38
CA ALA A 59 -4.91 -23.08 7.57
C ALA A 59 -5.85 -24.22 7.99
N MET A 60 -6.12 -24.40 9.29
CA MET A 60 -6.99 -25.48 9.78
C MET A 60 -8.49 -25.19 9.64
N GLY A 61 -8.88 -23.95 9.34
CA GLY A 61 -10.26 -23.54 9.02
C GLY A 61 -11.18 -23.39 10.24
N GLY A 62 -11.98 -22.31 10.23
CA GLY A 62 -13.09 -22.08 11.16
C GLY A 62 -12.73 -21.35 12.47
N PRO A 63 -13.01 -20.05 12.60
CA PRO A 63 -12.90 -19.35 13.88
C PRO A 63 -14.11 -19.66 14.80
N PRO A 64 -13.91 -19.63 16.13
CA PRO A 64 -12.63 -19.66 16.83
C PRO A 64 -12.02 -21.07 16.86
N PHE A 65 -10.70 -21.17 16.72
CA PHE A 65 -9.93 -22.41 16.78
C PHE A 65 -9.40 -22.66 18.21
N GLU A 66 -9.78 -23.78 18.82
CA GLU A 66 -9.18 -24.23 20.08
C GLU A 66 -7.84 -24.94 19.84
N VAL A 67 -6.78 -24.40 20.43
CA VAL A 67 -5.45 -24.98 20.39
C VAL A 67 -5.40 -26.18 21.34
N PRO A 68 -4.96 -27.36 20.87
CA PRO A 68 -4.81 -28.51 21.74
C PRO A 68 -3.76 -28.23 22.83
N THR A 69 -4.06 -28.63 24.06
CA THR A 69 -3.15 -28.53 25.21
C THR A 69 -2.02 -29.56 25.15
N ASN A 70 -2.15 -30.59 24.30
CA ASN A 70 -1.15 -31.61 24.04
C ASN A 70 -1.10 -31.90 22.52
N PRO A 71 0.09 -31.96 21.88
CA PRO A 71 0.22 -32.21 20.44
C PRO A 71 -0.27 -33.59 19.97
N LEU A 72 -0.55 -34.53 20.88
CA LEU A 72 -1.04 -35.87 20.57
C LEU A 72 -2.58 -36.00 20.68
N VAL A 73 -3.30 -34.93 21.04
CA VAL A 73 -4.76 -34.96 21.19
C VAL A 73 -5.39 -33.84 20.37
N ALA A 74 -6.62 -34.06 19.92
CA ALA A 74 -7.43 -33.07 19.21
C ALA A 74 -8.64 -32.65 20.07
N PRO A 75 -9.07 -31.36 20.03
CA PRO A 75 -10.28 -30.93 20.73
C PRO A 75 -11.52 -31.66 20.21
N LEU A 76 -12.30 -32.26 21.11
CA LEU A 76 -13.49 -33.04 20.76
C LEU A 76 -14.44 -32.30 19.82
N MET A 77 -14.69 -31.01 20.10
CA MET A 77 -15.59 -30.19 19.29
C MET A 77 -15.11 -30.00 17.85
N GLN A 78 -13.80 -29.95 17.61
CA GLN A 78 -13.25 -29.86 16.25
C GLN A 78 -13.41 -31.18 15.51
N VAL A 79 -13.13 -32.29 16.19
CA VAL A 79 -13.31 -33.63 15.61
C VAL A 79 -14.78 -33.89 15.31
N ALA A 80 -15.69 -33.50 16.22
CA ALA A 80 -17.14 -33.59 16.00
C ALA A 80 -17.59 -32.81 14.77
N ARG A 81 -17.17 -31.54 14.64
CA ARG A 81 -17.47 -30.72 13.45
C ARG A 81 -16.91 -31.31 12.17
N PHE A 82 -15.70 -31.88 12.22
CA PHE A 82 -15.13 -32.60 11.08
C PHE A 82 -16.05 -33.72 10.63
N TYR A 83 -16.66 -34.48 11.55
CA TYR A 83 -17.66 -35.51 11.26
C TYR A 83 -19.10 -34.99 11.12
N GLY A 84 -19.32 -33.67 11.06
CA GLY A 84 -20.65 -33.06 10.91
C GLY A 84 -21.54 -33.03 12.14
N GLU A 85 -21.00 -33.37 13.31
CA GLU A 85 -21.69 -33.31 14.58
C GLU A 85 -21.46 -31.95 15.26
N ILE A 86 -22.54 -31.25 15.63
CA ILE A 86 -22.46 -29.95 16.32
C ILE A 86 -22.60 -30.18 17.82
N LEU A 87 -21.46 -30.12 18.51
CA LEU A 87 -21.43 -30.02 19.97
C LEU A 87 -21.41 -28.54 20.36
N LEU A 88 -22.24 -28.17 21.34
CA LEU A 88 -22.39 -26.79 21.79
C LEU A 88 -21.65 -26.56 23.13
N PRO A 89 -20.75 -25.56 23.24
CA PRO A 89 -19.88 -25.40 24.42
C PRO A 89 -20.65 -25.11 25.72
N ASP A 90 -21.84 -24.53 25.60
CA ASP A 90 -22.74 -24.18 26.70
C ASP A 90 -23.54 -25.38 27.22
N ARG A 91 -23.61 -26.48 26.45
CA ARG A 91 -24.27 -27.74 26.84
C ARG A 91 -23.26 -28.75 27.36
N LYS A 92 -22.67 -28.44 28.50
CA LYS A 92 -21.57 -29.23 29.10
C LYS A 92 -21.95 -30.68 29.39
N ASP A 93 -23.14 -30.92 29.94
CA ASP A 93 -23.57 -32.27 30.32
C ASP A 93 -23.84 -33.16 29.09
N GLU A 94 -24.46 -32.59 28.04
CA GLU A 94 -24.66 -33.28 26.76
C GLU A 94 -23.32 -33.57 26.06
N THR A 95 -22.42 -32.60 26.06
CA THR A 95 -21.08 -32.74 25.46
C THR A 95 -20.25 -33.78 26.22
N LEU A 96 -20.32 -33.81 27.55
CA LEU A 96 -19.64 -34.80 28.39
C LEU A 96 -20.22 -36.20 28.19
N ALA A 97 -21.55 -36.32 28.16
CA ALA A 97 -22.22 -37.59 27.88
C ALA A 97 -21.82 -38.12 26.49
N ARG A 98 -21.73 -37.25 25.48
CA ARG A 98 -21.27 -37.63 24.15
C ARG A 98 -19.79 -37.99 24.11
N ALA A 99 -18.95 -37.28 24.86
CA ALA A 99 -17.53 -37.65 25.02
C ALA A 99 -17.39 -39.06 25.60
N THR A 100 -18.13 -39.39 26.66
CA THR A 100 -18.13 -40.74 27.26
C THR A 100 -18.64 -41.81 26.29
N GLN A 101 -19.65 -41.49 25.45
CA GLN A 101 -20.07 -42.41 24.39
C GLN A 101 -18.98 -42.64 23.34
N LEU A 102 -18.26 -41.59 22.94
CA LEU A 102 -17.17 -41.70 21.97
C LEU A 102 -15.97 -42.47 22.53
N GLU A 103 -15.70 -42.38 23.83
CA GLU A 103 -14.70 -43.21 24.52
C GLU A 103 -15.06 -44.70 24.49
N GLN A 104 -16.35 -45.04 24.52
CA GLN A 104 -16.83 -46.42 24.48
C GLN A 104 -16.96 -46.98 23.06
N ASN A 105 -17.50 -46.17 22.14
CA ASN A 105 -17.94 -46.63 20.82
C ASN A 105 -16.94 -46.32 19.70
N HIS A 106 -16.00 -45.39 19.92
CA HIS A 106 -14.97 -44.97 18.96
C HIS A 106 -15.49 -44.55 17.57
N ALA A 107 -16.73 -44.08 17.47
CA ALA A 107 -17.34 -43.70 16.20
C ALA A 107 -18.26 -42.48 16.37
N PHE A 108 -18.18 -41.55 15.41
CA PHE A 108 -19.17 -40.50 15.19
C PHE A 108 -20.29 -41.03 14.29
N ASP A 109 -21.51 -40.50 14.44
CA ASP A 109 -22.64 -40.95 13.62
C ASP A 109 -22.45 -40.53 12.16
N VAL A 110 -22.69 -41.46 11.22
CA VAL A 110 -22.62 -41.20 9.77
C VAL A 110 -23.85 -40.41 9.33
N LEU A 111 -23.60 -39.29 8.65
CA LEU A 111 -24.60 -38.28 8.30
C LEU A 111 -25.55 -38.74 7.17
N GLY A 112 -26.84 -38.40 7.31
CA GLY A 112 -27.84 -38.54 6.25
C GLY A 112 -27.84 -37.37 5.25
N ALA A 113 -28.60 -37.48 4.16
CA ALA A 113 -28.62 -36.55 3.02
C ALA A 113 -29.07 -35.09 3.30
N GLY A 114 -29.35 -34.72 4.55
CA GLY A 114 -29.85 -33.39 4.95
C GLY A 114 -28.91 -32.56 5.83
N THR A 115 -27.71 -33.07 6.14
CA THR A 115 -26.76 -32.40 7.06
C THR A 115 -25.72 -31.57 6.30
N TYR A 116 -25.57 -30.31 6.68
CA TYR A 116 -24.58 -29.36 6.15
C TYR A 116 -23.16 -29.76 6.60
N VAL A 117 -22.57 -30.73 5.90
CA VAL A 117 -21.12 -30.98 5.98
C VAL A 117 -20.50 -30.55 4.68
N ASP A 118 -19.46 -29.74 4.79
CA ASP A 118 -18.57 -29.47 3.67
C ASP A 118 -17.77 -30.75 3.39
N VAL A 119 -18.35 -31.67 2.61
CA VAL A 119 -17.70 -32.94 2.21
C VAL A 119 -16.35 -32.67 1.53
N GLY A 120 -16.16 -31.47 0.95
CA GLY A 120 -14.89 -31.00 0.40
C GLY A 120 -13.79 -30.82 1.45
N SER A 121 -14.14 -30.41 2.67
CA SER A 121 -13.21 -30.21 3.80
C SER A 121 -12.58 -31.52 4.32
N GLN A 122 -13.20 -32.66 4.03
CA GLN A 122 -12.71 -33.99 4.37
C GLN A 122 -11.85 -34.61 3.27
N SER A 123 -11.63 -33.91 2.15
CA SER A 123 -10.90 -34.46 1.02
C SER A 123 -9.39 -34.56 1.29
N PRO A 124 -8.70 -35.61 0.80
CA PRO A 124 -7.23 -35.68 0.84
C PRO A 124 -6.56 -34.45 0.21
N GLU A 125 -7.21 -33.84 -0.79
CA GLU A 125 -6.75 -32.63 -1.46
C GLU A 125 -6.67 -31.43 -0.52
N ILE A 126 -7.73 -31.16 0.25
CA ILE A 126 -7.75 -30.10 1.26
C ILE A 126 -6.73 -30.39 2.36
N GLN A 127 -6.65 -31.63 2.86
CA GLN A 127 -5.64 -32.01 3.85
C GLN A 127 -4.21 -31.73 3.36
N HIS A 128 -3.88 -32.11 2.13
CA HIS A 128 -2.58 -31.83 1.52
C HIS A 128 -2.36 -30.33 1.26
N GLN A 129 -3.41 -29.55 1.03
CA GLN A 129 -3.32 -28.09 0.96
C GLN A 129 -2.96 -27.50 2.33
N GLN A 130 -3.67 -27.88 3.40
CA GLN A 130 -3.41 -27.40 4.76
C GLN A 130 -1.98 -27.74 5.23
N GLN A 131 -1.51 -28.96 4.97
CA GLN A 131 -0.12 -29.37 5.24
C GLN A 131 0.90 -28.50 4.50
N ARG A 132 0.61 -28.15 3.23
CA ARG A 132 1.48 -27.27 2.43
C ARG A 132 1.52 -25.85 2.97
N GLU A 133 0.37 -25.28 3.30
CA GLU A 133 0.26 -23.93 3.87
C GLU A 133 1.01 -23.83 5.20
N LEU A 134 0.89 -24.84 6.07
CA LEU A 134 1.63 -24.91 7.34
C LEU A 134 3.15 -25.07 7.11
N GLY A 135 3.55 -25.88 6.12
CA GLY A 135 4.95 -26.03 5.73
C GLY A 135 5.56 -24.75 5.18
N ASP A 136 4.82 -24.03 4.32
CA ASP A 136 5.22 -22.72 3.78
C ASP A 136 5.35 -21.67 4.89
N SER A 137 4.39 -21.64 5.82
CA SER A 137 4.45 -20.76 7.00
C SER A 137 5.68 -21.04 7.87
N THR A 138 6.03 -22.32 8.05
CA THR A 138 7.22 -22.73 8.79
C THR A 138 8.50 -22.25 8.10
N ASN A 139 8.60 -22.41 6.78
CA ASN A 139 9.74 -21.90 6.01
C ASN A 139 9.85 -20.37 6.11
N LYS A 140 8.73 -19.65 5.95
CA LYS A 140 8.67 -18.18 6.10
C LYS A 140 9.18 -17.74 7.48
N TYR A 141 8.77 -18.43 8.54
CA TYR A 141 9.21 -18.11 9.89
C TYR A 141 10.70 -18.36 10.11
N THR A 142 11.22 -19.51 9.67
CA THR A 142 12.66 -19.82 9.75
C THR A 142 13.49 -18.79 8.97
N LEU A 143 13.05 -18.44 7.75
CA LEU A 143 13.65 -17.39 6.93
C LEU A 143 13.69 -16.06 7.67
N LEU A 144 12.56 -15.60 8.23
CA LEU A 144 12.46 -14.35 8.98
C LEU A 144 13.45 -14.31 10.16
N GLN A 145 13.48 -15.37 10.97
CA GLN A 145 14.39 -15.44 12.12
C GLN A 145 15.86 -15.39 11.72
N THR A 146 16.22 -16.06 10.61
CA THR A 146 17.58 -15.99 10.09
C THR A 146 17.87 -14.58 9.57
N LEU A 147 17.02 -13.96 8.74
CA LEU A 147 17.25 -12.61 8.23
C LEU A 147 17.46 -11.57 9.35
N LYS A 148 16.72 -11.67 10.46
CA LYS A 148 16.87 -10.79 11.64
C LYS A 148 18.24 -10.90 12.33
N ALA A 149 18.94 -12.01 12.17
CA ALA A 149 20.27 -12.21 12.76
C ALA A 149 21.39 -11.51 11.96
N PHE A 150 21.07 -10.86 10.83
CA PHE A 150 22.04 -10.08 10.07
C PHE A 150 22.55 -8.89 10.90
N SER A 151 23.88 -8.76 11.01
CA SER A 151 24.54 -7.60 11.62
C SER A 151 25.62 -7.06 10.70
N THR A 152 25.65 -5.73 10.53
CA THR A 152 26.70 -5.04 9.77
C THR A 152 28.07 -5.07 10.46
N SER A 153 28.13 -5.50 11.73
CA SER A 153 29.38 -5.76 12.45
C SER A 153 29.94 -7.17 12.22
N SER A 154 29.19 -8.03 11.52
CA SER A 154 29.67 -9.36 11.13
C SER A 154 30.66 -9.28 9.95
N GLN A 155 31.53 -10.27 9.79
CA GLN A 155 32.51 -10.31 8.69
C GLN A 155 31.87 -10.49 7.29
N LYS A 156 30.59 -10.87 7.20
CA LYS A 156 29.90 -11.15 5.94
C LYS A 156 29.15 -9.93 5.42
N ASN A 157 29.31 -9.62 4.14
CA ASN A 157 28.46 -8.64 3.46
C ASN A 157 27.06 -9.23 3.16
N LEU A 158 26.08 -8.39 2.82
CA LEU A 158 24.69 -8.81 2.62
C LEU A 158 24.55 -9.94 1.57
N THR A 159 25.23 -9.83 0.43
CA THR A 159 25.18 -10.83 -0.63
C THR A 159 25.64 -12.20 -0.14
N GLU A 160 26.75 -12.25 0.61
CA GLU A 160 27.26 -13.48 1.20
C GLU A 160 26.31 -14.04 2.29
N TYR A 161 25.68 -13.15 3.06
CA TYR A 161 24.72 -13.54 4.08
C TYR A 161 23.49 -14.23 3.49
N LEU A 162 22.99 -13.75 2.34
CA LEU A 162 21.83 -14.33 1.66
C LEU A 162 22.08 -15.75 1.11
N GLU A 163 23.35 -16.16 0.95
CA GLU A 163 23.73 -17.52 0.57
C GLU A 163 23.73 -18.50 1.76
N THR A 164 23.47 -18.02 2.99
CA THR A 164 23.31 -18.87 4.18
C THR A 164 22.19 -19.88 3.98
N ARG A 165 22.46 -21.16 4.28
CA ARG A 165 21.49 -22.24 4.11
C ARG A 165 20.72 -22.53 5.38
N ILE A 166 19.42 -22.78 5.23
CA ILE A 166 18.50 -23.16 6.31
C ILE A 166 17.65 -24.38 5.90
N PRO A 167 17.25 -25.23 6.85
CA PRO A 167 16.41 -26.39 6.57
C PRO A 167 15.03 -25.97 6.10
N THR A 168 14.44 -26.78 5.22
CA THR A 168 13.10 -26.57 4.64
C THR A 168 12.11 -27.64 5.12
N HIS A 169 10.87 -27.24 5.37
CA HIS A 169 9.82 -28.12 5.86
C HIS A 169 9.41 -29.14 4.78
N PRO A 170 9.28 -30.44 5.09
CA PRO A 170 8.99 -31.51 4.11
C PRO A 170 7.70 -31.27 3.31
N ASP A 171 6.66 -30.72 3.95
CA ASP A 171 5.39 -30.44 3.30
C ASP A 171 5.33 -29.11 2.55
N SER A 172 6.34 -28.25 2.66
CA SER A 172 6.31 -26.95 2.00
C SER A 172 6.26 -27.06 0.46
N SER A 173 5.65 -26.07 -0.17
CA SER A 173 5.62 -25.90 -1.63
C SER A 173 7.03 -25.88 -2.21
N TYR A 174 8.00 -25.27 -1.50
CA TYR A 174 9.40 -25.24 -1.90
C TYR A 174 10.03 -26.65 -1.93
N ARG A 175 9.92 -27.39 -0.83
CA ARG A 175 10.58 -28.70 -0.65
C ARG A 175 9.99 -29.80 -1.53
N ARG A 176 8.73 -29.65 -1.95
CA ARG A 176 8.08 -30.59 -2.88
C ARG A 176 8.57 -30.45 -4.33
N SER A 177 9.29 -29.38 -4.69
CA SER A 177 10.01 -29.31 -5.97
C SER A 177 11.18 -30.29 -5.97
N ALA A 178 11.29 -31.13 -7.00
CA ALA A 178 12.24 -32.25 -7.04
C ALA A 178 13.72 -31.83 -7.05
N GLU A 179 14.01 -30.56 -7.39
CA GLU A 179 15.36 -29.97 -7.44
C GLU A 179 15.81 -29.43 -6.08
N ASN A 180 14.89 -29.25 -5.13
CA ASN A 180 15.15 -28.52 -3.90
C ASN A 180 15.66 -29.46 -2.80
N GLY A 181 16.85 -29.16 -2.27
CA GLY A 181 17.51 -29.89 -1.20
C GLY A 181 16.77 -29.82 0.14
N ILE A 182 17.26 -30.58 1.13
CA ILE A 182 16.74 -30.51 2.51
C ILE A 182 16.91 -29.08 3.04
N ASP A 183 17.95 -28.40 2.55
CA ASP A 183 18.27 -27.02 2.85
C ASP A 183 18.19 -26.13 1.59
N ALA A 184 17.88 -24.87 1.81
CA ALA A 184 17.82 -23.81 0.80
C ALA A 184 18.60 -22.58 1.28
N SER A 185 19.20 -21.82 0.36
CA SER A 185 19.74 -20.52 0.76
C SER A 185 18.61 -19.55 1.10
N LEU A 186 18.89 -18.51 1.90
CA LEU A 186 17.91 -17.45 2.17
C LEU A 186 17.43 -16.83 0.86
N LYS A 187 18.34 -16.62 -0.09
CA LYS A 187 18.04 -16.13 -1.44
C LYS A 187 17.07 -17.03 -2.20
N ASP A 188 17.24 -18.35 -2.13
CA ASP A 188 16.35 -19.29 -2.82
C ASP A 188 14.93 -19.22 -2.25
N LEU A 189 14.81 -19.19 -0.91
CA LEU A 189 13.51 -19.08 -0.24
C LEU A 189 12.86 -17.71 -0.45
N ILE A 190 13.64 -16.63 -0.49
CA ILE A 190 13.16 -15.29 -0.84
C ILE A 190 12.55 -15.31 -2.25
N SER A 191 13.32 -15.83 -3.22
CA SER A 191 12.91 -15.87 -4.62
C SER A 191 11.70 -16.79 -4.84
N ALA A 192 11.66 -17.94 -4.19
CA ALA A 192 10.57 -18.89 -4.33
C ALA A 192 9.27 -18.43 -3.66
N GLY A 193 9.36 -17.58 -2.63
CA GLY A 193 8.20 -16.90 -2.07
C GLY A 193 7.72 -15.71 -2.89
N GLY A 194 8.36 -15.40 -4.03
CA GLY A 194 7.98 -14.29 -4.90
C GLY A 194 8.43 -12.91 -4.39
N TRP A 195 9.28 -12.86 -3.36
CA TRP A 195 9.77 -11.62 -2.78
C TRP A 195 10.99 -11.07 -3.51
N HIS A 196 11.13 -9.75 -3.53
CA HIS A 196 12.29 -9.08 -4.08
C HIS A 196 13.54 -9.37 -3.25
N LEU A 197 14.62 -9.73 -3.94
CA LEU A 197 15.93 -9.91 -3.31
C LEU A 197 16.48 -8.56 -2.83
N PRO A 198 16.79 -8.42 -1.51
CA PRO A 198 17.25 -7.15 -0.98
C PRO A 198 18.68 -6.86 -1.44
N LYS A 199 18.89 -5.66 -2.00
CA LYS A 199 20.18 -5.16 -2.50
C LYS A 199 20.88 -4.23 -1.53
N SER A 200 20.14 -3.75 -0.52
CA SER A 200 20.63 -2.84 0.52
C SER A 200 20.15 -3.29 1.90
N VAL A 201 20.78 -2.76 2.95
CA VAL A 201 20.35 -3.02 4.34
C VAL A 201 18.94 -2.47 4.60
N ASP A 202 18.57 -1.36 3.96
CA ASP A 202 17.22 -0.80 4.07
C ASP A 202 16.18 -1.69 3.40
N GLU A 203 16.48 -2.22 2.20
CA GLU A 203 15.61 -3.20 1.53
C GLU A 203 15.49 -4.51 2.35
N LEU A 204 16.58 -4.96 2.99
CA LEU A 204 16.53 -6.12 3.89
C LEU A 204 15.63 -5.82 5.10
N ASN A 205 15.76 -4.65 5.71
CA ASN A 205 14.93 -4.25 6.84
C ASN A 205 13.44 -4.16 6.45
N ASN A 206 13.13 -3.63 5.27
CA ASN A 206 11.76 -3.62 4.75
C ASN A 206 11.23 -5.04 4.51
N LEU A 207 12.04 -5.93 3.90
CA LEU A 207 11.66 -7.33 3.72
C LEU A 207 11.41 -8.03 5.06
N ILE A 208 12.24 -7.79 6.08
CA ILE A 208 12.04 -8.32 7.43
C ILE A 208 10.70 -7.83 8.00
N GLN A 209 10.36 -6.55 7.82
CA GLN A 209 9.07 -6.01 8.27
C GLN A 209 7.89 -6.65 7.52
N ALA A 210 7.97 -6.78 6.20
CA ALA A 210 6.93 -7.39 5.37
C ALA A 210 6.73 -8.88 5.72
N LEU A 211 7.81 -9.64 5.93
CA LEU A 211 7.73 -11.04 6.35
C LEU A 211 7.18 -11.19 7.79
N ALA A 212 7.48 -10.24 8.67
CA ALA A 212 6.96 -10.21 10.04
C ALA A 212 5.50 -9.72 10.13
N ALA A 213 5.02 -8.98 9.12
CA ALA A 213 3.66 -8.48 9.08
C ALA A 213 2.68 -9.66 8.94
N PRO A 214 1.66 -9.75 9.82
CA PRO A 214 0.58 -10.70 9.64
C PRO A 214 -0.29 -10.25 8.48
N SER A 215 -0.99 -11.20 7.87
CA SER A 215 -2.09 -10.88 6.97
C SER A 215 -3.10 -10.03 7.73
N LEU A 216 -3.63 -8.99 7.07
CA LEU A 216 -4.74 -8.23 7.62
C LEU A 216 -5.93 -9.18 7.87
N PRO A 217 -6.66 -9.01 8.98
CA PRO A 217 -7.86 -9.81 9.22
C PRO A 217 -8.85 -9.54 8.08
N GLU A 218 -9.45 -10.60 7.55
CA GLU A 218 -10.54 -10.52 6.58
C GLU A 218 -11.86 -10.47 7.37
N PRO A 219 -12.55 -9.32 7.46
CA PRO A 219 -13.84 -9.22 8.11
C PRO A 219 -14.83 -10.18 7.42
N VAL A 220 -15.66 -10.86 8.23
CA VAL A 220 -16.66 -11.82 7.73
C VAL A 220 -17.56 -11.22 6.66
N ASP A 221 -17.93 -9.94 6.83
CA ASP A 221 -18.84 -9.20 5.95
C ASP A 221 -18.11 -8.33 4.91
N GLY A 222 -16.77 -8.42 4.84
CA GLY A 222 -15.95 -7.58 3.98
C GLY A 222 -16.22 -6.09 4.20
N ASP A 223 -16.37 -5.36 3.10
CA ASP A 223 -16.72 -3.94 2.98
C ASP A 223 -18.24 -3.67 3.08
N PHE A 224 -19.03 -4.67 3.52
CA PHE A 224 -20.49 -4.64 3.60
C PHE A 224 -21.22 -4.51 2.25
N SER A 225 -20.54 -4.72 1.12
CA SER A 225 -21.14 -4.63 -0.21
C SER A 225 -21.81 -5.92 -0.68
N GLY A 226 -21.59 -7.05 0.00
CA GLY A 226 -22.09 -8.36 -0.42
C GLY A 226 -21.63 -8.71 -1.84
N ALA A 227 -22.56 -9.12 -2.69
CA ALA A 227 -22.27 -9.51 -4.07
C ALA A 227 -21.91 -8.34 -5.01
N LEU A 228 -22.07 -7.09 -4.56
CA LEU A 228 -21.61 -5.93 -5.31
C LEU A 228 -20.08 -5.80 -5.30
N ALA A 229 -19.40 -6.42 -4.33
CA ALA A 229 -17.93 -6.46 -4.22
C ALA A 229 -17.29 -7.79 -4.63
N TRP A 230 -18.06 -8.69 -5.26
CA TRP A 230 -17.47 -9.88 -5.89
C TRP A 230 -16.38 -9.49 -6.89
N SER A 231 -15.38 -10.36 -7.09
CA SER A 231 -14.30 -10.08 -8.02
C SER A 231 -14.80 -9.87 -9.45
N LEU A 232 -15.86 -10.60 -9.81
CA LEU A 232 -16.78 -10.25 -10.89
C LEU A 232 -18.07 -9.73 -10.24
N PRO A 233 -18.28 -8.40 -10.18
CA PRO A 233 -19.47 -7.82 -9.54
C PRO A 233 -20.76 -8.35 -10.14
N MET A 234 -21.81 -8.40 -9.32
CA MET A 234 -23.16 -8.72 -9.78
C MET A 234 -23.58 -7.84 -10.96
N SER A 235 -24.19 -8.42 -12.00
CA SER A 235 -24.58 -7.68 -13.20
C SER A 235 -25.71 -6.68 -12.90
N ILE A 236 -25.81 -5.61 -13.70
CA ILE A 236 -26.84 -4.58 -13.55
C ILE A 236 -28.25 -5.17 -13.71
N GLU A 237 -28.40 -6.20 -14.56
CA GLU A 237 -29.67 -6.91 -14.74
C GLU A 237 -30.07 -7.65 -13.46
N ASP A 238 -29.13 -8.36 -12.82
CA ASP A 238 -29.40 -9.07 -11.57
C ASP A 238 -29.62 -8.11 -10.39
N GLN A 239 -28.93 -6.96 -10.38
CA GLN A 239 -29.18 -5.87 -9.43
C GLN A 239 -30.59 -5.26 -9.62
N SER A 240 -31.02 -5.09 -10.87
CA SER A 240 -32.37 -4.61 -11.18
C SER A 240 -33.45 -5.61 -10.79
N GLU A 241 -33.20 -6.91 -10.96
CA GLU A 241 -34.14 -7.97 -10.62
C GLU A 241 -34.35 -8.09 -9.09
N ILE A 242 -33.28 -8.06 -8.29
CA ILE A 242 -33.43 -8.06 -6.83
C ILE A 242 -34.15 -6.80 -6.34
N PHE A 243 -33.85 -5.63 -6.92
CA PHE A 243 -34.60 -4.41 -6.62
C PHE A 243 -36.08 -4.56 -6.95
N ARG A 244 -36.41 -5.09 -8.14
CA ARG A 244 -37.79 -5.35 -8.56
C ARG A 244 -38.52 -6.29 -7.60
N ILE A 245 -37.88 -7.38 -7.17
CA ILE A 245 -38.45 -8.32 -6.18
C ILE A 245 -38.79 -7.62 -4.87
N ILE A 246 -37.92 -6.72 -4.40
CA ILE A 246 -38.12 -5.94 -3.17
C ILE A 246 -39.22 -4.90 -3.38
N ALA A 247 -39.23 -4.21 -4.52
CA ALA A 247 -40.18 -3.17 -4.85
C ALA A 247 -41.60 -3.69 -5.05
N ASP A 248 -41.73 -4.82 -5.75
CA ASP A 248 -43.00 -5.49 -5.99
C ASP A 248 -43.54 -6.08 -4.68
N ASN A 249 -42.65 -6.63 -3.83
CA ASN A 249 -43.00 -7.28 -2.56
C ASN A 249 -44.15 -8.31 -2.70
N GLN A 250 -44.22 -9.00 -3.85
CA GLN A 250 -45.26 -10.01 -4.15
C GLN A 250 -44.62 -11.36 -4.54
N PRO A 251 -44.89 -12.46 -3.79
CA PRO A 251 -45.58 -12.47 -2.50
C PRO A 251 -44.83 -11.65 -1.43
N PRO A 252 -45.45 -11.27 -0.29
CA PRO A 252 -44.78 -10.50 0.74
C PRO A 252 -43.46 -11.12 1.21
N LEU A 253 -42.41 -10.31 1.28
CA LEU A 253 -41.13 -10.64 1.88
C LEU A 253 -41.27 -10.61 3.40
N PRO A 254 -40.60 -11.52 4.13
CA PRO A 254 -40.64 -11.51 5.58
C PRO A 254 -40.03 -10.22 6.12
N SER A 255 -40.54 -9.74 7.26
CA SER A 255 -40.08 -8.51 7.93
C SER A 255 -40.42 -7.20 7.21
N LEU A 256 -41.07 -7.25 6.04
CA LEU A 256 -41.62 -6.10 5.34
C LEU A 256 -43.16 -6.12 5.42
N ASP A 257 -43.79 -4.96 5.55
CA ASP A 257 -45.26 -4.86 5.55
C ASP A 257 -45.82 -5.26 4.17
N SER A 258 -46.94 -5.99 4.13
CA SER A 258 -47.54 -6.49 2.88
C SER A 258 -47.93 -5.38 1.89
N ASP A 259 -48.17 -4.18 2.42
CA ASP A 259 -48.66 -3.02 1.67
C ASP A 259 -47.55 -1.98 1.48
N ALA A 260 -46.31 -2.28 1.91
CA ALA A 260 -45.16 -1.40 1.76
C ALA A 260 -44.82 -1.23 0.29
N ARG A 261 -45.11 -0.05 -0.27
CA ARG A 261 -44.43 0.45 -1.47
C ARG A 261 -43.12 1.10 -1.04
N LEU A 262 -42.02 0.84 -1.74
CA LEU A 262 -40.77 1.59 -1.57
C LEU A 262 -41.10 3.09 -1.75
N GLY A 263 -41.04 3.84 -0.66
CA GLY A 263 -41.61 5.18 -0.52
C GLY A 263 -42.25 5.46 0.86
N SER A 264 -42.63 4.43 1.61
CA SER A 264 -43.07 4.57 3.03
C SER A 264 -42.39 3.61 4.02
N ALA A 265 -41.66 2.59 3.55
CA ALA A 265 -40.92 1.64 4.38
C ALA A 265 -39.63 1.17 3.69
N ASP A 266 -38.59 2.02 3.69
CA ASP A 266 -37.23 1.60 3.33
C ASP A 266 -36.85 0.28 4.05
N VAL A 267 -36.21 -0.65 3.33
CA VAL A 267 -35.84 -1.99 3.82
C VAL A 267 -34.97 -1.88 5.07
N LEU A 268 -34.00 -0.95 5.07
CA LEU A 268 -33.15 -0.73 6.23
C LEU A 268 -33.98 -0.16 7.39
N GLY A 269 -34.81 0.85 7.13
CA GLY A 269 -35.75 1.40 8.10
C GLY A 269 -36.68 0.36 8.73
N ALA A 270 -37.16 -0.62 7.97
CA ALA A 270 -37.98 -1.71 8.48
C ALA A 270 -37.20 -2.62 9.45
N LEU A 271 -35.96 -2.95 9.11
CA LEU A 271 -35.08 -3.77 9.97
C LEU A 271 -34.64 -3.02 11.23
N VAL A 272 -34.36 -1.72 11.13
CA VAL A 272 -33.94 -0.88 12.27
C VAL A 272 -35.02 -0.82 13.35
N LYS A 273 -36.31 -0.89 13.01
CA LYS A 273 -37.42 -0.94 13.99
C LYS A 273 -37.33 -2.13 14.94
N HIS A 274 -36.66 -3.22 14.54
CA HIS A 274 -36.47 -4.39 15.37
C HIS A 274 -35.24 -4.30 16.29
N VAL A 275 -34.33 -3.34 16.06
CA VAL A 275 -33.11 -3.20 16.85
C VAL A 275 -33.45 -2.69 18.26
N PRO A 276 -32.94 -3.32 19.34
CA PRO A 276 -33.13 -2.85 20.69
C PRO A 276 -32.56 -1.45 20.91
N ARG A 277 -33.26 -0.61 21.68
CA ARG A 277 -32.75 0.73 22.06
C ARG A 277 -31.39 0.68 22.75
N THR A 278 -31.09 -0.38 23.49
CA THR A 278 -29.78 -0.59 24.13
C THR A 278 -28.62 -0.71 23.13
N VAL A 279 -28.89 -0.98 21.85
CA VAL A 279 -27.92 -0.97 20.75
C VAL A 279 -27.95 0.39 20.04
N ILE A 280 -29.13 0.89 19.66
CA ILE A 280 -29.30 2.18 18.95
C ILE A 280 -28.73 3.36 19.78
N ASP A 281 -29.03 3.41 21.08
CA ASP A 281 -28.64 4.52 21.97
C ASP A 281 -27.12 4.62 22.19
N LYS A 282 -26.34 3.60 21.77
CA LYS A 282 -24.87 3.65 21.77
C LYS A 282 -24.30 4.51 20.64
N ASN A 283 -25.12 4.88 19.66
CA ASN A 283 -24.71 5.60 18.45
C ASN A 283 -23.52 4.95 17.73
N ASP A 284 -23.54 3.63 17.64
CA ASP A 284 -22.55 2.81 16.94
C ASP A 284 -23.22 2.18 15.70
N PRO A 285 -23.03 2.76 14.51
CA PRO A 285 -23.65 2.26 13.28
C PRO A 285 -23.19 0.84 12.92
N LEU A 286 -21.95 0.47 13.25
CA LEU A 286 -21.40 -0.85 12.96
C LEU A 286 -22.03 -1.91 13.87
N ALA A 287 -22.14 -1.63 15.17
CA ALA A 287 -22.82 -2.54 16.09
C ALA A 287 -24.31 -2.70 15.74
N THR A 288 -24.95 -1.62 15.28
CA THR A 288 -26.35 -1.67 14.81
C THR A 288 -26.49 -2.53 13.57
N LEU A 289 -25.61 -2.36 12.58
CA LEU A 289 -25.59 -3.18 11.37
C LEU A 289 -25.36 -4.66 11.71
N GLN A 290 -24.38 -4.97 12.56
CA GLN A 290 -24.10 -6.35 12.97
C GLN A 290 -25.32 -6.99 13.64
N TRP A 291 -26.00 -6.27 14.54
CA TRP A 291 -27.23 -6.75 15.14
C TRP A 291 -28.30 -7.05 14.08
N ILE A 292 -28.50 -6.17 13.09
CA ILE A 292 -29.48 -6.38 12.01
C ILE A 292 -29.17 -7.67 11.25
N LEU A 293 -27.90 -7.86 10.87
CA LEU A 293 -27.46 -9.02 10.10
C LEU A 293 -27.54 -10.33 10.89
N ASP A 294 -27.41 -10.29 12.22
CA ASP A 294 -27.52 -11.44 13.13
C ASP A 294 -28.97 -11.70 13.61
N SER A 295 -29.90 -10.79 13.31
CA SER A 295 -31.27 -10.88 13.79
C SER A 295 -32.12 -11.88 12.99
N ALA A 296 -33.11 -12.52 13.64
CA ALA A 296 -34.06 -13.41 12.96
C ALA A 296 -34.81 -12.72 11.80
N PRO A 297 -35.25 -11.43 11.91
CA PRO A 297 -35.80 -10.69 10.78
C PRO A 297 -34.86 -10.55 9.59
N GLY A 298 -33.57 -10.26 9.83
CA GLY A 298 -32.55 -10.13 8.80
C GLY A 298 -32.26 -11.46 8.11
N GLU A 299 -32.09 -12.54 8.88
CA GLU A 299 -31.85 -13.88 8.35
C GLU A 299 -33.03 -14.37 7.48
N ALA A 300 -34.27 -14.13 7.92
CA ALA A 300 -35.47 -14.50 7.17
C ALA A 300 -35.55 -13.76 5.82
N LEU A 301 -35.29 -12.46 5.81
CA LEU A 301 -35.29 -11.65 4.59
C LEU A 301 -34.20 -12.09 3.61
N GLY A 302 -32.97 -12.31 4.10
CA GLY A 302 -31.87 -12.83 3.30
C GLY A 302 -32.17 -14.19 2.67
N LYS A 303 -32.79 -15.12 3.41
CA LYS A 303 -33.21 -16.44 2.88
C LYS A 303 -34.29 -16.31 1.81
N ALA A 304 -35.28 -15.43 2.03
CA ALA A 304 -36.36 -15.22 1.07
C ALA A 304 -35.83 -14.66 -0.26
N LEU A 305 -34.95 -13.66 -0.20
CA LEU A 305 -34.33 -13.07 -1.38
C LEU A 305 -33.41 -14.07 -2.10
N LYS A 306 -32.61 -14.84 -1.34
CA LYS A 306 -31.77 -15.91 -1.91
C LYS A 306 -32.60 -16.90 -2.72
N ASN A 307 -33.73 -17.34 -2.17
CA ASN A 307 -34.59 -18.32 -2.84
C ASN A 307 -35.25 -17.75 -4.11
N ARG A 308 -35.62 -16.47 -4.12
CA ARG A 308 -36.24 -15.83 -5.31
C ARG A 308 -35.25 -15.55 -6.43
N MET A 309 -34.01 -15.23 -6.09
CA MET A 309 -32.94 -14.96 -7.07
C MET A 309 -32.31 -16.23 -7.67
N GLY A 310 -32.58 -17.40 -7.08
CA GLY A 310 -32.19 -18.70 -7.65
C GLY A 310 -30.67 -18.85 -7.86
N ASP A 311 -30.27 -19.14 -9.10
CA ASP A 311 -28.88 -19.46 -9.47
C ASP A 311 -27.88 -18.34 -9.14
N VAL A 312 -28.31 -17.06 -9.11
CA VAL A 312 -27.46 -15.91 -8.75
C VAL A 312 -26.82 -16.09 -7.37
N PHE A 313 -27.65 -16.48 -6.40
CA PHE A 313 -27.26 -16.57 -5.00
C PHE A 313 -27.18 -18.00 -4.48
N LYS A 314 -27.13 -18.99 -5.38
CA LYS A 314 -27.07 -20.42 -5.02
C LYS A 314 -25.98 -20.70 -3.99
N TYR A 315 -24.80 -20.10 -4.18
CA TYR A 315 -23.61 -20.27 -3.34
C TYR A 315 -23.45 -19.20 -2.24
N SER A 316 -24.34 -18.20 -2.20
CA SER A 316 -24.27 -17.09 -1.25
C SER A 316 -24.92 -17.41 0.10
N THR A 317 -24.46 -16.72 1.14
CA THR A 317 -25.12 -16.80 2.45
C THR A 317 -26.32 -15.85 2.50
N PRO A 318 -27.38 -16.14 3.29
CA PRO A 318 -28.47 -15.18 3.50
C PRO A 318 -28.00 -13.78 3.94
N ARG A 319 -26.92 -13.73 4.73
CA ARG A 319 -26.30 -12.50 5.20
C ARG A 319 -25.70 -11.66 4.06
N GLU A 320 -24.96 -12.30 3.15
CA GLU A 320 -24.41 -11.66 1.95
C GLU A 320 -25.50 -11.14 1.02
N VAL A 321 -26.60 -11.90 0.87
CA VAL A 321 -27.77 -11.49 0.08
C VAL A 321 -28.42 -10.25 0.70
N LEU A 322 -28.58 -10.22 2.02
CA LEU A 322 -29.14 -9.07 2.72
C LEU A 322 -28.28 -7.82 2.54
N LEU A 323 -26.95 -7.93 2.69
CA LEU A 323 -26.03 -6.81 2.45
C LEU A 323 -26.14 -6.28 1.01
N THR A 324 -26.21 -7.18 0.03
CA THR A 324 -26.41 -6.81 -1.38
C THR A 324 -27.71 -6.03 -1.57
N ALA A 325 -28.82 -6.54 -1.00
CA ALA A 325 -30.12 -5.89 -1.08
C ALA A 325 -30.14 -4.50 -0.45
N LEU A 326 -29.51 -4.34 0.71
CA LEU A 326 -29.36 -3.05 1.38
C LEU A 326 -28.54 -2.08 0.53
N GLY A 327 -27.40 -2.52 -0.03
CA GLY A 327 -26.57 -1.69 -0.90
C GLY A 327 -27.32 -1.18 -2.14
N ILE A 328 -28.07 -2.06 -2.83
CA ILE A 328 -28.83 -1.71 -4.03
C ILE A 328 -29.97 -0.75 -3.69
N THR A 329 -30.73 -1.02 -2.63
CA THR A 329 -31.89 -0.19 -2.26
C THR A 329 -31.51 1.21 -1.76
N LEU A 330 -30.31 1.37 -1.19
CA LEU A 330 -29.79 2.66 -0.74
C LEU A 330 -29.27 3.55 -1.88
N ASP A 331 -28.74 2.98 -2.97
CA ASP A 331 -28.11 3.71 -4.07
C ASP A 331 -28.73 3.38 -5.44
N LEU A 332 -30.03 3.64 -5.59
CA LEU A 332 -30.78 3.37 -6.82
C LEU A 332 -30.31 4.24 -7.99
N GLU A 333 -29.90 5.48 -7.72
CA GLU A 333 -29.35 6.37 -8.74
C GLU A 333 -28.08 5.79 -9.38
N GLY A 334 -27.26 5.08 -8.59
CA GLY A 334 -26.07 4.38 -9.09
C GLY A 334 -26.39 3.23 -10.06
N LEU A 335 -27.62 2.71 -10.05
CA LEU A 335 -28.08 1.66 -10.98
C LEU A 335 -28.56 2.24 -12.33
N ASP A 336 -29.18 3.43 -12.32
CA ASP A 336 -29.81 4.06 -13.50
C ASP A 336 -28.85 5.02 -14.23
N ASP A 337 -28.20 5.93 -13.50
CA ASP A 337 -27.31 6.98 -14.02
C ASP A 337 -26.04 7.08 -13.15
N PRO A 338 -25.11 6.11 -13.24
CA PRO A 338 -23.93 6.07 -12.40
C PRO A 338 -23.02 7.28 -12.65
N LYS A 339 -22.87 8.14 -11.62
CA LYS A 339 -21.99 9.31 -11.65
C LYS A 339 -20.71 9.05 -10.86
N PRO A 340 -19.53 9.43 -11.39
CA PRO A 340 -18.28 9.35 -10.63
C PRO A 340 -18.41 10.05 -9.28
N HIS A 341 -17.90 9.41 -8.22
CA HIS A 341 -17.87 9.94 -6.86
C HIS A 341 -19.24 10.26 -6.23
N HIS A 342 -20.35 9.77 -6.80
CA HIS A 342 -21.68 9.92 -6.20
C HIS A 342 -22.12 8.66 -5.46
N ILE A 343 -22.81 8.85 -4.33
CA ILE A 343 -23.50 7.78 -3.58
C ILE A 343 -24.89 8.27 -3.16
N ALA A 344 -25.96 7.57 -3.55
CA ALA A 344 -27.34 7.98 -3.27
C ALA A 344 -27.61 9.45 -3.66
N GLY A 345 -27.06 9.88 -4.79
CA GLY A 345 -27.10 11.27 -5.28
C GLY A 345 -26.21 12.28 -4.54
N PHE A 346 -25.46 11.89 -3.50
CA PHE A 346 -24.52 12.74 -2.79
C PHE A 346 -23.15 12.77 -3.47
N ASN A 347 -22.67 13.94 -3.86
CA ASN A 347 -21.36 14.11 -4.52
C ASN A 347 -20.22 14.20 -3.51
N LEU A 348 -19.42 13.13 -3.37
CA LEU A 348 -18.24 13.11 -2.50
C LEU A 348 -17.08 13.97 -3.04
N ALA A 349 -17.07 14.29 -4.33
CA ALA A 349 -16.07 15.17 -4.93
C ALA A 349 -16.48 16.65 -4.96
N ALA A 350 -17.56 17.02 -4.25
CA ALA A 350 -18.06 18.38 -4.23
C ALA A 350 -17.04 19.36 -3.61
N PRO A 351 -16.75 20.52 -4.25
CA PRO A 351 -15.75 21.47 -3.74
C PRO A 351 -15.99 21.96 -2.31
N GLU A 352 -17.23 21.96 -1.84
CA GLU A 352 -17.62 22.39 -0.49
C GLU A 352 -17.23 21.38 0.61
N LEU A 353 -16.80 20.17 0.22
CA LEU A 353 -16.26 19.14 1.10
C LEU A 353 -14.73 19.23 1.23
N HIS A 354 -14.05 19.99 0.36
CA HIS A 354 -12.61 20.18 0.43
C HIS A 354 -12.21 20.79 1.78
N LEU A 355 -11.20 20.20 2.41
CA LEU A 355 -10.66 20.58 3.72
C LEU A 355 -11.67 20.51 4.88
N GLN A 356 -12.80 19.84 4.70
CA GLN A 356 -13.71 19.54 5.80
C GLN A 356 -13.20 18.35 6.62
N PRO A 357 -13.41 18.35 7.96
CA PRO A 357 -13.20 17.16 8.78
C PRO A 357 -14.12 16.01 8.35
N PHE A 358 -13.66 14.77 8.51
CA PHE A 358 -14.44 13.59 8.08
C PHE A 358 -15.78 13.47 8.82
N SER A 359 -15.85 13.90 10.08
CA SER A 359 -17.10 13.97 10.85
C SER A 359 -18.15 14.83 10.15
N VAL A 360 -17.76 16.01 9.65
CA VAL A 360 -18.65 16.94 8.94
C VAL A 360 -19.18 16.31 7.65
N ILE A 361 -18.33 15.57 6.92
CA ILE A 361 -18.76 14.89 5.68
C ILE A 361 -19.78 13.79 6.00
N ARG A 362 -19.53 12.98 7.04
CA ARG A 362 -20.48 11.96 7.50
C ARG A 362 -21.82 12.58 7.90
N GLU A 363 -21.81 13.66 8.67
CA GLU A 363 -23.02 14.37 9.08
C GLU A 363 -23.80 14.95 7.89
N ARG A 364 -23.11 15.52 6.90
CA ARG A 364 -23.73 16.01 5.66
C ARG A 364 -24.37 14.89 4.85
N LEU A 365 -23.73 13.72 4.75
CA LEU A 365 -24.31 12.55 4.09
C LEU A 365 -25.55 12.05 4.85
N ILE A 366 -25.47 11.92 6.17
CA ILE A 366 -26.62 11.51 7.01
C ILE A 366 -27.80 12.47 6.80
N ALA A 367 -27.54 13.79 6.85
CA ALA A 367 -28.56 14.81 6.61
C ALA A 367 -29.14 14.72 5.19
N HIS A 368 -28.30 14.47 4.18
CA HIS A 368 -28.73 14.27 2.79
C HIS A 368 -29.69 13.09 2.67
N LEU A 369 -29.33 11.92 3.21
CA LEU A 369 -30.16 10.70 3.14
C LEU A 369 -31.54 10.89 3.77
N VAL A 370 -31.61 11.60 4.90
CA VAL A 370 -32.89 11.94 5.55
C VAL A 370 -33.68 12.96 4.71
N SER A 371 -33.03 14.00 4.21
CA SER A 371 -33.68 15.06 3.42
C SER A 371 -34.29 14.54 2.11
N GLN A 372 -33.63 13.58 1.48
CA GLN A 372 -34.09 12.90 0.26
C GLN A 372 -35.10 11.79 0.55
N LYS A 373 -35.49 11.60 1.82
CA LYS A 373 -36.42 10.53 2.27
C LYS A 373 -35.95 9.14 1.84
N ARG A 374 -34.63 8.92 1.76
CA ARG A 374 -34.05 7.61 1.41
C ARG A 374 -34.20 6.63 2.57
N VAL A 375 -34.01 7.11 3.79
CA VAL A 375 -34.02 6.32 5.03
C VAL A 375 -34.61 7.15 6.18
N THR A 376 -35.01 6.51 7.29
CA THR A 376 -35.43 7.22 8.51
C THR A 376 -34.22 7.82 9.25
N PRO A 377 -34.41 8.83 10.12
CA PRO A 377 -33.32 9.38 10.93
C PRO A 377 -32.56 8.34 11.74
N GLU A 378 -33.25 7.32 12.27
CA GLU A 378 -32.63 6.22 13.03
C GLU A 378 -31.78 5.28 12.15
N ALA A 379 -32.17 5.10 10.88
CA ALA A 379 -31.46 4.27 9.93
C ALA A 379 -30.30 5.00 9.22
N ALA A 380 -30.34 6.34 9.18
CA ALA A 380 -29.39 7.16 8.42
C ALA A 380 -27.91 6.95 8.77
N PRO A 381 -27.50 6.79 10.04
CA PRO A 381 -26.09 6.49 10.35
C PRO A 381 -25.62 5.15 9.79
N VAL A 382 -26.48 4.12 9.81
CA VAL A 382 -26.16 2.79 9.26
C VAL A 382 -26.13 2.83 7.73
N ALA A 383 -27.06 3.56 7.11
CA ALA A 383 -27.06 3.79 5.67
C ALA A 383 -25.78 4.51 5.20
N ALA A 384 -25.36 5.55 5.92
CA ALA A 384 -24.12 6.26 5.64
C ALA A 384 -22.90 5.33 5.76
N LEU A 385 -22.84 4.46 6.79
CA LEU A 385 -21.78 3.45 6.93
C LEU A 385 -21.74 2.50 5.73
N LEU A 386 -22.89 1.95 5.31
CA LEU A 386 -22.97 1.01 4.18
C LEU A 386 -22.50 1.66 2.87
N LEU A 387 -22.95 2.89 2.58
CA LEU A 387 -22.58 3.61 1.36
C LEU A 387 -21.09 4.01 1.37
N LEU A 388 -20.58 4.51 2.50
CA LEU A 388 -19.19 4.95 2.61
C LEU A 388 -18.22 3.78 2.63
N SER A 389 -18.57 2.63 3.21
CA SER A 389 -17.69 1.45 3.27
C SER A 389 -17.25 1.00 1.87
N ARG A 390 -18.15 1.15 0.88
CA ARG A 390 -17.86 0.85 -0.53
C ARG A 390 -17.20 2.01 -1.29
N ALA A 391 -17.65 3.25 -1.07
CA ALA A 391 -17.27 4.37 -1.94
C ALA A 391 -16.08 5.20 -1.43
N ALA A 392 -15.92 5.30 -0.12
CA ALA A 392 -14.87 6.07 0.55
C ALA A 392 -14.60 5.49 1.95
N PRO A 393 -14.05 4.26 2.05
CA PRO A 393 -13.80 3.58 3.32
C PRO A 393 -12.92 4.38 4.28
N GLU A 394 -12.10 5.31 3.77
CA GLU A 394 -11.32 6.24 4.59
C GLU A 394 -12.19 7.14 5.48
N LEU A 395 -13.45 7.40 5.10
CA LEU A 395 -14.41 8.17 5.89
C LEU A 395 -15.09 7.32 6.99
N CYS A 396 -14.93 5.99 6.97
CA CYS A 396 -15.49 5.08 7.97
C CYS A 396 -14.56 4.89 9.19
N ILE A 397 -13.34 5.41 9.15
CA ILE A 397 -12.37 5.28 10.24
C ILE A 397 -12.88 6.01 11.49
N SER A 398 -12.80 5.36 12.65
CA SER A 398 -13.40 5.85 13.89
C SER A 398 -12.55 6.87 14.66
N ASP A 399 -11.23 6.90 14.46
CA ASP A 399 -10.26 7.69 15.25
C ASP A 399 -9.63 8.86 14.49
N THR A 400 -10.34 9.45 13.53
CA THR A 400 -9.79 10.52 12.69
C THR A 400 -9.57 11.83 13.47
N PRO A 401 -8.33 12.35 13.51
CA PRO A 401 -8.05 13.68 14.05
C PRO A 401 -8.76 14.79 13.27
N ALA A 402 -9.25 15.84 13.93
CA ALA A 402 -9.99 16.93 13.27
C ALA A 402 -9.15 17.69 12.20
N ASN A 403 -7.83 17.69 12.36
CA ASN A 403 -6.87 18.29 11.43
C ASN A 403 -6.58 17.40 10.19
N LEU A 404 -6.99 16.12 10.20
CA LEU A 404 -6.95 15.28 9.00
C LEU A 404 -8.18 15.59 8.14
N THR A 405 -8.02 16.54 7.23
CA THR A 405 -9.12 17.05 6.41
C THR A 405 -9.17 16.43 5.01
N TYR A 406 -10.38 16.33 4.45
CA TYR A 406 -10.64 15.68 3.18
C TYR A 406 -9.99 16.41 2.00
N MET A 407 -9.44 15.66 1.04
CA MET A 407 -8.66 16.18 -0.10
C MET A 407 -7.37 16.96 0.25
N SER A 408 -6.94 16.94 1.52
CA SER A 408 -5.60 17.40 1.93
C SER A 408 -4.50 16.43 1.49
N ALA A 409 -3.24 16.84 1.60
CA ALA A 409 -2.10 15.96 1.30
C ALA A 409 -2.05 14.71 2.20
N ASN A 410 -2.40 14.85 3.49
CA ASN A 410 -2.48 13.72 4.42
C ASN A 410 -3.64 12.78 4.08
N TRP A 411 -4.76 13.33 3.57
CA TRP A 411 -5.86 12.51 3.05
C TRP A 411 -5.45 11.72 1.81
N VAL A 412 -4.69 12.29 0.86
CA VAL A 412 -4.21 11.54 -0.33
C VAL A 412 -3.44 10.29 0.08
N ARG A 413 -2.57 10.44 1.08
CA ARG A 413 -1.80 9.32 1.61
C ARG A 413 -2.70 8.31 2.34
N LEU A 414 -3.59 8.79 3.22
CA LEU A 414 -4.54 7.91 3.90
C LEU A 414 -5.38 7.13 2.90
N LYS A 415 -5.93 7.80 1.88
CA LYS A 415 -6.70 7.18 0.81
C LYS A 415 -5.89 6.10 0.10
N SER A 416 -4.67 6.41 -0.33
CA SER A 416 -3.80 5.40 -0.97
C SER A 416 -3.57 4.17 -0.07
N ALA A 417 -3.34 4.39 1.23
CA ALA A 417 -3.12 3.31 2.18
C ALA A 417 -4.39 2.47 2.43
N VAL A 418 -5.53 3.13 2.60
CA VAL A 418 -6.84 2.50 2.74
C VAL A 418 -7.17 1.69 1.51
N GLU A 419 -7.05 2.25 0.31
CA GLU A 419 -7.30 1.55 -0.96
C GLU A 419 -6.40 0.31 -1.11
N ARG A 420 -5.15 0.38 -0.66
CA ARG A 420 -4.24 -0.78 -0.61
C ARG A 420 -4.69 -1.86 0.37
N ILE A 421 -5.18 -1.45 1.54
CA ILE A 421 -5.77 -2.35 2.53
C ILE A 421 -7.02 -3.00 1.95
N GLU A 422 -7.94 -2.22 1.40
CA GLU A 422 -9.21 -2.69 0.85
C GLU A 422 -9.01 -3.61 -0.36
N ALA A 423 -7.99 -3.34 -1.20
CA ALA A 423 -7.62 -4.22 -2.30
C ALA A 423 -7.09 -5.60 -1.85
N THR A 424 -6.55 -5.71 -0.63
CA THR A 424 -5.94 -6.95 -0.12
C THR A 424 -6.78 -7.64 0.96
N SER A 425 -7.58 -6.88 1.72
CA SER A 425 -8.50 -7.32 2.75
C SER A 425 -9.68 -6.35 2.86
N PRO A 426 -10.72 -6.53 2.02
CA PRO A 426 -11.91 -5.66 2.01
C PRO A 426 -12.55 -5.51 3.40
N GLY A 427 -12.89 -4.28 3.77
CA GLY A 427 -13.48 -3.87 5.03
C GLY A 427 -12.51 -3.73 6.20
N ALA A 428 -11.25 -4.16 6.06
CA ALA A 428 -10.31 -4.17 7.17
C ALA A 428 -9.98 -2.76 7.67
N SER A 429 -9.93 -1.76 6.77
CA SER A 429 -9.55 -0.39 7.14
C SER A 429 -10.52 0.25 8.15
N SER A 430 -11.82 -0.08 8.06
CA SER A 430 -12.86 0.41 8.98
C SER A 430 -12.65 -0.01 10.44
N ARG A 431 -11.81 -1.04 10.67
CA ARG A 431 -11.48 -1.59 11.99
C ARG A 431 -10.09 -1.20 12.46
N MET A 432 -9.39 -0.36 11.70
CA MET A 432 -8.03 0.09 11.99
C MET A 432 -8.04 1.56 12.40
N SER A 433 -7.12 1.91 13.29
CA SER A 433 -6.78 3.30 13.56
C SER A 433 -6.04 3.95 12.38
N VAL A 434 -6.11 5.28 12.26
CA VAL A 434 -5.25 6.04 11.34
C VAL A 434 -3.77 5.68 11.51
N SER A 435 -3.36 5.44 12.77
CA SER A 435 -2.00 5.02 13.13
C SER A 435 -1.64 3.66 12.53
N GLU A 436 -2.49 2.65 12.72
CA GLU A 436 -2.26 1.29 12.20
C GLU A 436 -2.24 1.27 10.67
N ILE A 437 -3.07 2.08 10.02
CA ILE A 437 -3.09 2.20 8.55
C ILE A 437 -1.76 2.75 8.05
N PHE A 438 -1.23 3.80 8.69
CA PHE A 438 0.06 4.34 8.31
C PHE A 438 1.25 3.46 8.69
N GLU A 439 1.16 2.68 9.77
CA GLU A 439 2.15 1.65 10.09
C GLU A 439 2.17 0.55 9.03
N PHE A 440 1.01 0.16 8.50
CA PHE A 440 0.92 -0.76 7.37
C PHE A 440 1.53 -0.14 6.10
N ASP A 441 1.15 1.09 5.78
CA ASP A 441 1.65 1.85 4.61
C ASP A 441 3.17 2.08 4.63
N ALA A 442 3.78 2.14 5.82
CA ALA A 442 5.22 2.30 5.97
C ALA A 442 6.05 1.09 5.50
N ILE A 443 5.42 -0.06 5.27
CA ILE A 443 6.04 -1.23 4.66
C ILE A 443 5.91 -1.11 3.14
N ASP A 444 7.05 -0.98 2.46
CA ASP A 444 7.10 -0.92 1.00
C ASP A 444 6.73 -2.29 0.41
N PRO A 445 6.06 -2.34 -0.75
CA PRO A 445 5.83 -3.57 -1.50
C PRO A 445 7.11 -4.39 -1.69
N VAL A 446 7.02 -5.69 -1.44
CA VAL A 446 8.13 -6.65 -1.58
C VAL A 446 7.89 -7.68 -2.67
N THR A 447 6.76 -7.61 -3.38
CA THR A 447 6.46 -8.45 -4.55
C THR A 447 6.02 -7.60 -5.75
N ASP A 448 6.14 -8.14 -6.96
CA ASP A 448 5.66 -7.48 -8.18
C ASP A 448 4.15 -7.21 -8.15
N HIS A 449 3.39 -8.07 -7.47
CA HIS A 449 1.95 -7.94 -7.34
C HIS A 449 1.58 -6.81 -6.37
N GLU A 450 2.23 -6.76 -5.20
CA GLU A 450 2.06 -5.65 -4.25
C GLU A 450 2.47 -4.31 -4.88
N GLU A 451 3.53 -4.27 -5.70
CA GLU A 451 3.90 -3.05 -6.44
C GLU A 451 2.81 -2.62 -7.44
N GLU A 452 2.17 -3.57 -8.12
CA GLU A 452 1.05 -3.31 -9.04
C GLU A 452 -0.19 -2.80 -8.29
N VAL A 453 -0.58 -3.42 -7.18
CA VAL A 453 -1.69 -2.97 -6.31
C VAL A 453 -1.41 -1.57 -5.78
N HIS A 454 -0.22 -1.35 -5.24
CA HIS A 454 0.20 -0.09 -4.67
C HIS A 454 0.21 1.05 -5.71
N ALA A 455 0.64 0.75 -6.94
CA ALA A 455 0.58 1.69 -8.04
C ALA A 455 -0.85 2.12 -8.40
N LEU A 456 -1.77 1.17 -8.44
CA LEU A 456 -3.17 1.41 -8.84
C LEU A 456 -3.95 2.13 -7.74
N THR A 457 -3.72 1.78 -6.47
CA THR A 457 -4.43 2.32 -5.30
C THR A 457 -4.02 3.75 -4.94
N ALA A 458 -2.86 4.22 -5.42
CA ALA A 458 -2.44 5.62 -5.30
C ALA A 458 -3.20 6.59 -6.21
N ALA A 459 -3.64 6.13 -7.38
CA ALA A 459 -4.15 7.00 -8.45
C ALA A 459 -5.43 7.78 -8.09
N PRO A 460 -6.46 7.19 -7.43
CA PRO A 460 -7.71 7.89 -7.14
C PRO A 460 -7.53 9.12 -6.24
N GLY A 461 -6.68 9.00 -5.21
CA GLY A 461 -6.37 10.12 -4.31
C GLY A 461 -5.63 11.25 -5.01
N LEU A 462 -4.65 10.91 -5.85
CA LEU A 462 -3.93 11.88 -6.66
C LEU A 462 -4.84 12.58 -7.67
N MET A 463 -5.75 11.85 -8.31
CA MET A 463 -6.71 12.40 -9.25
C MET A 463 -7.59 13.46 -8.59
N LEU A 464 -8.28 13.11 -7.49
CA LEU A 464 -9.15 14.03 -6.75
C LEU A 464 -8.36 15.23 -6.21
N TRP A 465 -7.14 15.01 -5.73
CA TRP A 465 -6.26 16.08 -5.30
C TRP A 465 -5.84 17.00 -6.46
N GLY A 466 -5.51 16.45 -7.62
CA GLY A 466 -5.17 17.19 -8.83
C GLY A 466 -6.32 18.04 -9.34
N GLN A 467 -7.55 17.51 -9.28
CA GLN A 467 -8.78 18.24 -9.60
C GLN A 467 -8.98 19.40 -8.61
N ALA A 468 -8.93 19.12 -7.31
CA ALA A 468 -9.10 20.12 -6.25
C ALA A 468 -8.04 21.24 -6.29
N ASN A 469 -6.84 20.95 -6.81
CA ASN A 469 -5.73 21.89 -6.94
C ASN A 469 -5.57 22.46 -8.36
N GLY A 470 -6.52 22.22 -9.27
CA GLY A 470 -6.50 22.85 -10.59
C GLY A 470 -5.36 22.38 -11.51
N ILE A 471 -4.83 21.19 -11.27
CA ILE A 471 -3.76 20.60 -12.08
C ILE A 471 -4.34 19.83 -13.27
N ILE A 472 -5.49 19.20 -13.07
CA ILE A 472 -6.23 18.44 -14.08
C ILE A 472 -7.71 18.85 -14.11
N PRO A 473 -8.43 18.63 -15.23
CA PRO A 473 -9.83 19.01 -15.37
C PRO A 473 -10.71 18.49 -14.25
N ALA A 474 -11.61 19.33 -13.74
CA ALA A 474 -12.54 18.95 -12.66
C ALA A 474 -13.51 17.82 -13.08
N HIS A 475 -13.74 17.66 -14.38
CA HIS A 475 -14.59 16.63 -14.97
C HIS A 475 -13.96 16.07 -16.25
N GLY A 476 -14.34 14.85 -16.64
CA GLY A 476 -13.89 14.19 -17.86
C GLY A 476 -12.82 13.13 -17.63
N GLU A 477 -12.41 12.46 -18.71
CA GLU A 477 -11.37 11.42 -18.66
C GLU A 477 -10.01 12.04 -18.35
N VAL A 478 -9.32 11.46 -17.36
CA VAL A 478 -7.97 11.87 -16.97
C VAL A 478 -6.95 10.96 -17.66
N SER A 479 -6.03 11.54 -18.41
CA SER A 479 -4.96 10.78 -19.08
C SER A 479 -3.90 10.33 -18.08
N THR A 480 -3.14 9.29 -18.43
CA THR A 480 -2.07 8.84 -17.54
C THR A 480 -0.94 9.87 -17.42
N GLU A 481 -0.67 10.63 -18.47
CA GLU A 481 0.30 11.74 -18.46
C GLU A 481 -0.13 12.82 -17.47
N GLN A 482 -1.43 13.14 -17.42
CA GLN A 482 -2.00 14.08 -16.45
C GLN A 482 -1.82 13.60 -15.00
N LEU A 483 -1.96 12.30 -14.73
CA LEU A 483 -1.68 11.74 -13.40
C LEU A 483 -0.18 11.78 -13.04
N VAL A 484 0.73 11.56 -14.00
CA VAL A 484 2.17 11.69 -13.77
C VAL A 484 2.54 13.13 -13.41
N GLU A 485 2.01 14.11 -14.13
CA GLU A 485 2.24 15.52 -13.81
C GLU A 485 1.61 15.90 -12.46
N THR A 486 0.43 15.37 -12.14
CA THR A 486 -0.20 15.54 -10.83
C THR A 486 0.66 14.97 -9.70
N GLN A 487 1.23 13.78 -9.90
CA GLN A 487 2.16 13.18 -8.94
C GLN A 487 3.40 14.04 -8.73
N LYS A 488 3.97 14.57 -9.81
CA LYS A 488 5.14 15.44 -9.76
C LYS A 488 4.84 16.75 -9.03
N ALA A 489 3.71 17.38 -9.34
CA ALA A 489 3.24 18.57 -8.65
C ALA A 489 3.00 18.32 -7.15
N PHE A 490 2.35 17.20 -6.81
CA PHE A 490 2.16 16.77 -5.42
C PHE A 490 3.50 16.65 -4.68
N ASN A 491 4.46 15.92 -5.26
CA ASN A 491 5.78 15.71 -4.66
C ASN A 491 6.55 17.02 -4.48
N GLN A 492 6.51 17.89 -5.49
CA GLN A 492 7.15 19.20 -5.44
C GLN A 492 6.55 20.07 -4.34
N GLN A 493 5.22 20.09 -4.21
CA GLN A 493 4.56 20.81 -3.14
C GLN A 493 4.94 20.26 -1.75
N GLN A 494 4.94 18.94 -1.55
CA GLN A 494 5.36 18.36 -0.27
C GLN A 494 6.82 18.69 0.07
N GLN A 495 7.72 18.64 -0.92
CA GLN A 495 9.12 19.03 -0.75
C GLN A 495 9.27 20.50 -0.35
N GLN A 496 8.54 21.41 -1.03
CA GLN A 496 8.59 22.83 -0.70
C GLN A 496 8.07 23.12 0.70
N ILE A 497 6.97 22.48 1.13
CA ILE A 497 6.43 22.69 2.48
C ILE A 497 7.38 22.12 3.55
N LEU A 498 8.02 20.97 3.30
CA LEU A 498 9.07 20.45 4.19
C LEU A 498 10.27 21.41 4.32
N SER A 499 10.76 21.92 3.19
CA SER A 499 11.84 22.91 3.19
C SER A 499 11.44 24.22 3.88
N ALA A 500 10.20 24.67 3.68
CA ALA A 500 9.64 25.84 4.33
C ALA A 500 9.54 25.65 5.84
N SER A 501 9.12 24.47 6.29
CA SER A 501 9.12 24.13 7.71
C SER A 501 10.52 24.22 8.28
N ALA A 502 11.52 23.61 7.64
CA ALA A 502 12.91 23.69 8.11
C ALA A 502 13.37 25.15 8.21
N GLY A 503 13.16 25.95 7.15
CA GLY A 503 13.53 27.37 7.11
C GLY A 503 12.82 28.23 8.18
N LEU A 504 11.60 27.88 8.58
CA LEU A 504 10.85 28.57 9.64
C LEU A 504 11.26 28.11 11.06
N THR A 505 11.79 26.89 11.21
CA THR A 505 12.12 26.29 12.51
C THR A 505 13.61 26.33 12.86
N ASP A 506 14.48 26.49 11.87
CA ASP A 506 15.93 26.42 12.05
C ASP A 506 16.43 27.49 13.02
N ALA A 507 17.38 27.13 13.87
CA ALA A 507 18.06 28.10 14.72
C ALA A 507 19.04 28.92 13.87
N PRO A 508 19.21 30.24 14.14
CA PRO A 508 20.20 31.03 13.44
C PRO A 508 21.62 30.47 13.71
N PRO A 509 22.49 30.37 12.70
CA PRO A 509 23.83 29.86 12.90
C PRO A 509 24.65 30.86 13.72
N THR A 510 25.25 30.42 14.82
CA THR A 510 26.23 31.20 15.60
C THR A 510 27.64 30.96 15.05
N LEU A 511 28.51 31.97 15.04
CA LEU A 511 29.91 31.81 14.61
C LEU A 511 30.62 30.63 15.31
N ARG A 512 30.43 30.47 16.63
CA ARG A 512 30.98 29.33 17.38
C ARG A 512 30.50 27.98 16.87
N ALA A 513 29.18 27.81 16.66
CA ALA A 513 28.63 26.53 16.19
C ALA A 513 29.17 26.16 14.81
N VAL A 514 29.30 27.14 13.91
CA VAL A 514 29.90 26.95 12.59
C VAL A 514 31.36 26.53 12.71
N ALA A 515 32.14 27.24 13.53
CA ALA A 515 33.55 26.92 13.74
C ALA A 515 33.76 25.54 14.36
N LEU A 516 32.92 25.15 15.34
CA LEU A 516 32.96 23.81 15.94
C LEU A 516 32.58 22.70 14.95
N ALA A 517 31.59 22.94 14.11
CA ALA A 517 31.19 21.98 13.09
C ALA A 517 32.33 21.73 12.09
N GLU A 518 33.05 22.78 11.68
CA GLU A 518 34.22 22.66 10.80
C GLU A 518 35.35 21.88 11.48
N LEU A 519 35.69 22.24 12.72
CA LEU A 519 36.71 21.52 13.50
C LEU A 519 36.37 20.03 13.65
N LYS A 520 35.11 19.70 13.95
CA LYS A 520 34.64 18.31 14.04
C LYS A 520 34.70 17.57 12.71
N ALA A 521 34.33 18.21 11.61
CA ALA A 521 34.39 17.60 10.29
C ALA A 521 35.83 17.22 9.89
N HIS A 522 36.82 18.03 10.28
CA HIS A 522 38.22 17.81 9.92
C HIS A 522 39.01 16.92 10.88
N PHE A 523 38.64 16.89 12.17
CA PHE A 523 39.41 16.18 13.20
C PHE A 523 38.61 15.10 13.97
N GLY A 524 37.30 14.97 13.71
CA GLY A 524 36.41 14.03 14.40
C GLY A 524 35.93 14.51 15.78
N ASP A 525 34.89 13.89 16.32
CA ASP A 525 34.24 14.31 17.57
C ASP A 525 35.07 14.04 18.85
N ALA A 526 36.13 13.24 18.76
CA ALA A 526 36.92 12.81 19.92
C ALA A 526 37.93 13.86 20.43
N VAL A 527 38.18 14.92 19.66
CA VAL A 527 39.14 15.99 19.98
C VAL A 527 38.47 17.05 20.87
N PRO A 528 39.09 17.45 21.99
CA PRO A 528 38.51 18.43 22.91
C PRO A 528 38.70 19.87 22.39
N PHE A 529 37.89 20.29 21.41
CA PHE A 529 38.06 21.57 20.70
C PHE A 529 37.94 22.83 21.57
N GLU A 530 37.27 22.72 22.71
CA GLU A 530 36.93 23.84 23.60
C GLU A 530 37.75 23.86 24.88
N GLU A 531 38.62 22.87 25.07
CA GLU A 531 39.47 22.78 26.26
C GLU A 531 40.58 23.85 26.20
N LYS A 532 40.62 24.70 27.23
CA LYS A 532 41.60 25.79 27.34
C LYS A 532 42.93 25.29 27.89
N SER A 533 43.63 24.46 27.13
CA SER A 533 44.92 23.86 27.52
C SER A 533 46.11 24.33 26.68
N ILE A 534 45.88 25.08 25.59
CA ILE A 534 46.93 25.50 24.65
C ILE A 534 47.62 26.78 25.14
N ARG A 535 48.96 26.80 25.10
CA ARG A 535 49.79 27.94 25.52
C ARG A 535 50.88 28.24 24.50
N SER A 536 51.26 29.51 24.38
CA SER A 536 52.41 29.93 23.58
C SER A 536 53.71 29.60 24.30
N ASN A 537 54.74 29.16 23.57
CA ASN A 537 56.09 28.95 24.07
C ASN A 537 57.06 30.11 23.72
N VAL A 538 56.56 31.20 23.13
CA VAL A 538 57.40 32.32 22.67
C VAL A 538 57.75 33.26 23.81
N THR A 539 59.04 33.45 24.01
CA THR A 539 59.62 34.44 24.91
C THR A 539 60.08 35.67 24.11
N LYS A 540 59.46 36.83 24.32
CA LYS A 540 60.04 38.12 23.87
C LYS A 540 60.89 38.72 24.99
N THR A 541 62.14 39.04 24.68
CA THR A 541 63.01 39.88 25.52
C THR A 541 62.77 41.35 25.15
N ASP A 542 62.36 42.15 26.13
CA ASP A 542 62.24 43.60 25.98
C ASP A 542 63.65 44.21 25.89
N SER A 543 64.08 44.61 24.70
CA SER A 543 65.43 45.17 24.45
C SER A 543 65.62 46.57 25.04
N PHE A 544 64.60 47.17 25.67
CA PHE A 544 64.67 48.50 26.30
C PHE A 544 64.73 48.48 27.84
N LYS A 545 64.78 47.32 28.50
CA LYS A 545 64.93 47.21 29.96
C LYS A 545 66.25 46.54 30.36
N LEU A 546 66.95 47.14 31.33
CA LEU A 546 68.17 46.61 31.98
C LEU A 546 67.96 45.30 32.78
N THR A 547 66.73 44.78 32.81
CA THR A 547 66.36 43.46 33.33
C THR A 547 65.52 42.74 32.28
N PRO A 548 65.93 41.56 31.78
CA PRO A 548 65.13 40.80 30.81
C PRO A 548 63.85 40.30 31.49
N SER A 549 62.73 41.01 31.30
CA SER A 549 61.41 40.49 31.67
C SER A 549 60.90 39.60 30.54
N ILE A 550 60.79 38.29 30.82
CA ILE A 550 60.08 37.34 29.95
C ILE A 550 58.61 37.76 29.95
N THR A 551 58.14 38.33 28.84
CA THR A 551 56.70 38.47 28.59
C THR A 551 56.28 37.36 27.64
N LEU A 552 55.44 36.45 28.13
CA LEU A 552 54.73 35.44 27.33
C LEU A 552 53.58 36.18 26.65
N ASP A 553 53.74 36.57 25.39
CA ASP A 553 52.69 37.19 24.60
C ASP A 553 52.28 36.22 23.48
N PRO A 554 51.04 35.70 23.46
CA PRO A 554 49.89 36.04 24.31
C PRO A 554 49.90 35.41 25.72
N THR A 555 49.37 36.13 26.73
CA THR A 555 49.15 35.62 28.09
C THR A 555 47.80 34.88 28.20
N GLY A 556 47.83 33.59 28.57
CA GLY A 556 46.61 32.81 28.84
C GLY A 556 46.67 31.34 28.42
N SER A 557 45.59 30.61 28.66
CA SER A 557 45.36 29.27 28.07
C SER A 557 44.19 29.35 27.09
N TYR A 558 44.38 28.79 25.90
CA TYR A 558 43.46 28.87 24.75
C TYR A 558 42.95 27.49 24.36
N SER A 559 41.80 27.45 23.70
CA SER A 559 41.28 26.26 23.05
C SER A 559 41.58 26.24 21.54
N LEU A 560 41.39 25.09 20.89
CA LEU A 560 41.48 24.99 19.43
C LEU A 560 40.46 25.91 18.75
N LEU A 561 39.26 26.01 19.33
CA LEU A 561 38.22 26.94 18.89
C LEU A 561 38.67 28.40 19.00
N ASP A 562 39.29 28.80 20.13
CA ASP A 562 39.79 30.17 20.32
C ASP A 562 40.83 30.54 19.26
N LEU A 563 41.80 29.64 19.02
CA LEU A 563 42.85 29.85 18.03
C LEU A 563 42.33 29.90 16.59
N TYR A 564 41.31 29.09 16.28
CA TYR A 564 40.65 29.06 14.98
C TYR A 564 39.85 30.35 14.73
N LEU A 565 39.03 30.76 15.69
CA LEU A 565 38.22 31.98 15.62
C LEU A 565 39.09 33.25 15.57
N SER A 566 40.16 33.30 16.35
CA SER A 566 41.06 34.45 16.38
C SER A 566 42.05 34.49 15.21
N LYS A 567 42.12 33.43 14.40
CA LYS A 567 43.13 33.23 13.33
C LYS A 567 44.58 33.37 13.83
N LYS A 568 44.86 32.90 15.05
CA LYS A 568 46.19 33.06 15.71
C LYS A 568 47.02 31.77 15.79
N ALA A 569 46.60 30.67 15.18
CA ALA A 569 47.29 29.37 15.22
C ALA A 569 48.64 29.31 14.45
N GLY A 570 49.19 30.44 13.98
CA GLY A 570 50.38 30.50 13.13
C GLY A 570 51.69 30.06 13.81
N ILE A 571 52.67 29.68 12.97
CA ILE A 571 53.98 29.12 13.36
C ILE A 571 54.82 30.07 14.23
N GLU A 572 54.61 31.39 14.12
CA GLU A 572 55.39 32.40 14.85
C GLU A 572 55.20 32.38 16.38
N VAL A 573 54.18 31.69 16.91
CA VAL A 573 53.77 31.75 18.33
C VAL A 573 54.07 30.45 19.10
N GLY A 574 54.50 29.39 18.41
CA GLY A 574 54.89 28.09 18.98
C GLY A 574 53.90 27.53 20.03
N TRP A 575 52.72 27.17 19.56
CA TRP A 575 51.64 26.67 20.40
C TRP A 575 51.87 25.23 20.89
N SER A 576 51.62 24.97 22.17
CA SER A 576 51.69 23.62 22.75
C SER A 576 50.57 23.36 23.75
N SER A 577 50.21 22.09 23.93
CA SER A 577 49.17 21.65 24.87
C SER A 577 49.69 20.48 25.71
N PRO A 578 49.40 20.44 27.02
CA PRO A 578 49.67 19.27 27.86
C PRO A 578 48.69 18.11 27.60
N ASN A 579 47.60 18.35 26.86
CA ASN A 579 46.63 17.31 26.51
C ASN A 579 47.11 16.53 25.28
N PRO A 580 47.37 15.21 25.37
CA PRO A 580 47.93 14.42 24.27
C PRO A 580 46.97 14.28 23.07
N LYS A 581 45.66 14.57 23.24
CA LYS A 581 44.70 14.61 22.13
C LYS A 581 44.78 15.90 21.30
N ILE A 582 45.45 16.94 21.82
CA ILE A 582 45.68 18.21 21.13
C ILE A 582 47.15 18.28 20.74
N THR A 583 47.48 17.72 19.57
CA THR A 583 48.87 17.69 19.07
C THR A 583 49.21 18.98 18.33
N GLU A 584 50.51 19.30 18.25
CA GLU A 584 51.01 20.43 17.46
C GLU A 584 50.59 20.33 15.98
N ALA A 585 50.50 19.11 15.44
CA ALA A 585 49.98 18.87 14.10
C ALA A 585 48.50 19.29 13.94
N ILE A 586 47.65 19.06 14.95
CA ILE A 586 46.26 19.52 14.94
C ILE A 586 46.21 21.04 15.01
N ILE A 587 47.00 21.66 15.89
CA ILE A 587 47.06 23.13 16.02
C ILE A 587 47.51 23.79 14.71
N ASN A 588 48.57 23.28 14.09
CA ASN A 588 49.08 23.81 12.82
C ASN A 588 48.05 23.63 11.68
N LYS A 589 47.36 22.48 11.64
CA LYS A 589 46.35 22.19 10.61
C LYS A 589 45.10 23.08 10.71
N ILE A 590 44.84 23.72 11.85
CA ILE A 590 43.76 24.72 11.96
C ILE A 590 44.01 25.91 11.03
N THR A 591 45.27 26.30 10.79
CA THR A 591 45.60 27.43 9.89
C THR A 591 45.21 27.18 8.44
N THR A 592 45.00 25.92 8.05
CA THR A 592 44.62 25.53 6.68
C THR A 592 43.12 25.35 6.51
N LEU A 593 42.32 25.51 7.57
CA LEU A 593 40.87 25.37 7.51
C LEU A 593 40.22 26.61 6.88
N PRO A 594 39.02 26.47 6.28
CA PRO A 594 38.25 27.60 5.76
C PRO A 594 38.02 28.69 6.82
N ASP A 595 37.86 29.95 6.41
CA ASP A 595 37.59 31.05 7.33
C ASP A 595 36.23 30.87 8.04
N PRO A 596 36.20 30.74 9.39
CA PRO A 596 34.96 30.52 10.11
C PRO A 596 34.01 31.73 10.02
N ILE A 597 34.52 32.96 9.86
CA ILE A 597 33.70 34.17 9.72
C ILE A 597 33.00 34.18 8.37
N ALA A 598 33.72 33.85 7.30
CA ALA A 598 33.14 33.75 5.96
C ALA A 598 32.10 32.62 5.88
N LYS A 599 32.40 31.45 6.48
CA LYS A 599 31.45 30.33 6.61
C LYS A 599 30.21 30.71 7.42
N HIS A 600 30.37 31.43 8.52
CA HIS A 600 29.24 31.94 9.30
C HIS A 600 28.38 32.90 8.48
N SER A 601 29.00 33.83 7.75
CA SER A 601 28.27 34.74 6.87
C SER A 601 27.45 33.97 5.82
N GLU A 602 28.07 33.01 5.12
CA GLU A 602 27.41 32.17 4.12
C GLU A 602 26.24 31.37 4.72
N GLN A 603 26.43 30.75 5.88
CA GLN A 603 25.37 29.99 6.56
C GLN A 603 24.25 30.90 7.07
N PHE A 604 24.57 32.10 7.57
CA PHE A 604 23.57 33.07 8.00
C PHE A 604 22.74 33.58 6.82
N ASP A 605 23.38 33.86 5.68
CA ASP A 605 22.67 34.29 4.47
C ASP A 605 21.75 33.17 3.96
N ARG A 606 22.17 31.89 4.06
CA ARG A 606 21.29 30.73 3.81
C ARG A 606 20.12 30.66 4.79
N PHE A 607 20.35 30.91 6.08
CA PHE A 607 19.31 30.95 7.09
C PHE A 607 18.27 32.05 6.79
N ALA A 608 18.71 33.27 6.48
CA ALA A 608 17.82 34.38 6.14
C ALA A 608 17.00 34.09 4.87
N ASN A 609 17.63 33.52 3.84
CA ASN A 609 16.94 33.08 2.63
C ASN A 609 15.93 31.95 2.91
N GLY A 610 16.30 30.98 3.75
CA GLY A 610 15.41 29.89 4.17
C GLY A 610 14.17 30.40 4.91
N LEU A 611 14.36 31.39 5.80
CA LEU A 611 13.24 32.04 6.51
C LEU A 611 12.31 32.78 5.53
N SER A 612 12.88 33.50 4.55
CA SER A 612 12.11 34.19 3.51
C SER A 612 11.29 33.23 2.66
N GLN A 613 11.92 32.16 2.16
CA GLN A 613 11.26 31.10 1.39
C GLN A 613 10.20 30.36 2.22
N GLY A 614 10.44 30.23 3.53
CA GLY A 614 9.51 29.66 4.49
C GLY A 614 8.19 30.41 4.55
N TRP A 615 8.23 31.73 4.76
CA TRP A 615 7.04 32.58 4.78
C TRP A 615 6.31 32.64 3.43
N ASP A 616 7.07 32.73 2.35
CA ASP A 616 6.51 32.70 0.99
C ASP A 616 5.73 31.40 0.75
N THR A 617 6.33 30.25 1.01
CA THR A 617 5.69 28.94 0.82
C THR A 617 4.50 28.73 1.74
N LEU A 618 4.59 29.15 3.01
CA LEU A 618 3.46 29.09 3.96
C LEU A 618 2.28 29.91 3.45
N THR A 619 2.53 31.08 2.87
CA THR A 619 1.49 31.93 2.32
C THR A 619 0.78 31.28 1.14
N ARG A 620 1.55 30.73 0.19
CA ARG A 620 0.98 29.96 -0.93
C ARG A 620 0.15 28.78 -0.45
N LYS A 621 0.59 28.08 0.60
CA LYS A 621 -0.17 27.00 1.23
C LYS A 621 -1.48 27.50 1.82
N LEU A 622 -1.46 28.58 2.59
CA LEU A 622 -2.65 29.18 3.20
C LEU A 622 -3.67 29.66 2.15
N ILE A 623 -3.22 30.19 1.02
CA ILE A 623 -4.13 30.55 -0.09
C ILE A 623 -4.71 29.28 -0.72
N SER A 624 -3.90 28.24 -0.96
CA SER A 624 -4.39 26.97 -1.52
C SER A 624 -5.38 26.22 -0.62
N ASP A 625 -5.36 26.53 0.69
CA ASP A 625 -6.24 25.95 1.70
C ASP A 625 -7.55 26.72 1.92
N LEU A 626 -7.76 27.83 1.22
CA LEU A 626 -9.03 28.54 1.28
C LEU A 626 -10.14 27.73 0.56
N PRO A 627 -11.41 27.91 0.97
CA PRO A 627 -12.56 27.42 0.21
C PRO A 627 -12.47 27.84 -1.26
N LEU A 628 -13.02 27.02 -2.18
CA LEU A 628 -12.84 27.23 -3.62
C LEU A 628 -13.25 28.65 -4.07
N GLU A 629 -14.38 29.17 -3.60
CA GLU A 629 -14.81 30.53 -3.98
C GLU A 629 -13.85 31.62 -3.46
N ASP A 630 -13.25 31.43 -2.29
CA ASP A 630 -12.26 32.36 -1.76
C ASP A 630 -10.93 32.29 -2.52
N ARG A 631 -10.52 31.10 -2.95
CA ARG A 631 -9.41 30.93 -3.90
C ARG A 631 -9.67 31.68 -5.19
N LYS A 632 -10.85 31.52 -5.78
CA LYS A 632 -11.23 32.23 -7.01
C LYS A 632 -11.25 33.75 -6.81
N ASN A 633 -11.70 34.22 -5.65
CA ASN A 633 -11.67 35.66 -5.33
C ASN A 633 -10.25 36.23 -5.34
N ILE A 634 -9.28 35.51 -4.76
CA ILE A 634 -7.88 35.93 -4.77
C ILE A 634 -7.28 35.75 -6.17
N GLU A 635 -7.45 34.59 -6.79
CA GLU A 635 -6.78 34.24 -8.04
C GLU A 635 -7.32 34.96 -9.28
N TRP A 636 -8.61 35.32 -9.30
CA TRP A 636 -9.27 35.88 -10.47
C TRP A 636 -9.84 37.28 -10.26
N GLY A 637 -10.06 37.72 -9.02
CA GLY A 637 -10.53 39.08 -8.73
C GLY A 637 -9.44 40.15 -8.88
N ASP A 638 -9.86 41.41 -8.92
CA ASP A 638 -8.95 42.55 -8.76
C ASP A 638 -8.49 42.60 -7.31
N ILE A 639 -7.20 42.86 -7.06
CA ILE A 639 -6.64 42.86 -5.70
C ILE A 639 -6.14 44.23 -5.28
N ALA A 640 -6.43 44.62 -4.04
CA ALA A 640 -5.82 45.75 -3.35
C ALA A 640 -5.23 45.28 -2.02
N ILE A 641 -3.97 45.65 -1.77
CA ILE A 641 -3.23 45.16 -0.61
C ILE A 641 -2.98 46.32 0.32
N PHE A 642 -3.26 46.10 1.60
CA PHE A 642 -3.10 47.11 2.63
C PHE A 642 -2.27 46.59 3.79
N GLN A 643 -1.53 47.51 4.41
CA GLN A 643 -0.73 47.26 5.59
C GLN A 643 -1.29 48.07 6.77
N ARG A 644 -1.39 47.44 7.94
CA ARG A 644 -1.73 48.12 9.19
C ARG A 644 -0.48 48.71 9.85
N GLY A 645 -0.66 49.86 10.48
CA GLY A 645 0.40 50.57 11.17
C GLY A 645 -0.17 51.76 11.94
N HIS A 646 0.66 52.76 12.15
CA HIS A 646 0.28 53.98 12.84
C HIS A 646 0.90 55.19 12.13
N VAL A 647 0.23 56.32 12.23
CA VAL A 647 0.83 57.63 11.99
C VAL A 647 1.11 58.28 13.34
N SER A 648 2.27 58.93 13.49
CA SER A 648 2.62 59.62 14.72
C SER A 648 2.81 61.11 14.51
N GLN A 649 2.41 61.89 15.50
CA GLN A 649 2.57 63.34 15.53
C GLN A 649 3.26 63.72 16.83
N THR A 650 4.32 64.51 16.75
CA THR A 650 5.03 65.03 17.92
C THR A 650 4.77 66.51 18.04
N LEU A 651 4.33 66.94 19.22
CA LEU A 651 4.06 68.32 19.56
C LEU A 651 5.14 68.81 20.51
N VAL A 652 5.98 69.73 20.04
CA VAL A 652 7.11 70.30 20.77
C VAL A 652 6.72 71.71 21.21
N SER A 653 6.57 71.92 22.52
CA SER A 653 6.28 73.24 23.07
C SER A 653 7.58 74.05 23.18
N THR A 654 7.67 75.16 22.45
CA THR A 654 8.80 76.09 22.51
C THR A 654 8.35 77.45 23.06
N PRO A 655 9.28 78.32 23.52
CA PRO A 655 8.94 79.68 23.96
C PRO A 655 8.25 80.55 22.90
N HIS A 656 8.27 80.15 21.62
CA HIS A 656 7.66 80.88 20.50
C HIS A 656 6.35 80.23 20.01
N GLY A 657 5.85 79.20 20.70
CA GLY A 657 4.64 78.46 20.34
C GLY A 657 4.87 76.94 20.22
N ASP A 658 3.78 76.22 20.00
CA ASP A 658 3.81 74.77 19.76
C ASP A 658 4.15 74.48 18.29
N THR A 659 5.19 73.67 18.07
CA THR A 659 5.56 73.19 16.73
C THR A 659 5.15 71.74 16.58
N GLN A 660 4.36 71.44 15.54
CA GLN A 660 3.88 70.09 15.26
C GLN A 660 4.69 69.44 14.15
N TYR A 661 5.21 68.24 14.42
CA TYR A 661 5.92 67.40 13.46
C TYR A 661 5.07 66.16 13.18
N SER A 662 4.57 66.02 11.95
CA SER A 662 3.94 64.78 11.51
C SER A 662 5.00 63.83 10.98
N HIS A 663 5.04 62.63 11.54
CA HIS A 663 5.83 61.53 11.03
C HIS A 663 4.94 60.72 10.07
N GLY A 664 5.54 60.20 8.99
CA GLY A 664 4.83 59.37 8.02
C GLY A 664 4.31 58.07 8.65
N PHE A 665 3.66 57.25 7.83
CA PHE A 665 3.22 55.92 8.23
C PHE A 665 4.39 55.07 8.75
N SER A 666 4.21 54.47 9.93
CA SER A 666 5.12 53.51 10.51
C SER A 666 4.38 52.19 10.71
N SER A 667 4.96 51.09 10.23
CA SER A 667 4.43 49.75 10.46
C SER A 667 4.61 49.35 11.93
N SER A 668 3.64 48.62 12.48
CA SER A 668 3.77 48.11 13.84
C SER A 668 4.72 46.91 13.88
N ALA A 669 5.65 46.88 14.83
CA ALA A 669 6.47 45.69 15.09
C ALA A 669 5.61 44.50 15.58
N ASP A 670 4.50 44.82 16.25
CA ASP A 670 3.56 43.89 16.87
C ASP A 670 2.41 43.48 15.93
N ASP A 671 2.24 44.13 14.78
CA ASP A 671 1.20 43.77 13.81
C ASP A 671 1.75 43.83 12.39
N ARG A 672 2.06 42.64 11.87
CA ARG A 672 2.66 42.43 10.55
C ARG A 672 1.66 41.87 9.55
N SER A 673 0.38 42.00 9.86
CA SER A 673 -0.69 41.44 9.05
C SER A 673 -0.84 42.24 7.75
N LEU A 674 -1.16 41.52 6.66
CA LEU A 674 -1.58 42.13 5.41
C LEU A 674 -3.08 41.94 5.24
N ILE A 675 -3.74 42.97 4.71
CA ILE A 675 -5.13 42.91 4.31
C ILE A 675 -5.16 42.79 2.79
N VAL A 676 -5.79 41.74 2.29
CA VAL A 676 -6.02 41.54 0.86
C VAL A 676 -7.49 41.75 0.59
N GLU A 677 -7.80 42.81 -0.15
CA GLU A 677 -9.13 43.12 -0.61
C GLU A 677 -9.28 42.65 -2.04
N THR A 678 -10.36 41.93 -2.34
CA THR A 678 -10.66 41.42 -3.67
C THR A 678 -11.98 41.98 -4.19
N LEU A 679 -12.07 42.19 -5.51
CA LEU A 679 -13.31 42.49 -6.22
C LEU A 679 -13.51 41.47 -7.34
N ARG A 680 -14.54 40.63 -7.22
CA ARG A 680 -14.91 39.64 -8.24
C ARG A 680 -16.44 39.62 -8.37
N ASN A 681 -16.95 39.70 -9.60
CA ASN A 681 -18.39 39.70 -9.89
C ASN A 681 -19.17 40.78 -9.12
N GLY A 682 -18.55 41.95 -8.91
CA GLY A 682 -19.12 43.05 -8.13
C GLY A 682 -19.15 42.84 -6.61
N ILE A 683 -18.70 41.68 -6.12
CA ILE A 683 -18.65 41.36 -4.69
C ILE A 683 -17.26 41.68 -4.15
N LYS A 684 -17.23 42.53 -3.13
CA LYS A 684 -16.02 42.95 -2.44
C LYS A 684 -15.77 42.06 -1.23
N THR A 685 -14.62 41.39 -1.16
CA THR A 685 -14.27 40.49 -0.06
C THR A 685 -12.92 40.87 0.53
N CYS A 686 -12.80 40.84 1.86
CA CYS A 686 -11.56 41.16 2.55
C CYS A 686 -10.99 39.91 3.22
N TYR A 687 -9.68 39.75 3.14
CA TYR A 687 -8.93 38.68 3.78
C TYR A 687 -7.85 39.29 4.68
N GLU A 688 -7.65 38.70 5.85
CA GLU A 688 -6.55 39.02 6.75
C GLU A 688 -5.54 37.89 6.69
N PHE A 689 -4.32 38.22 6.29
CA PHE A 689 -3.18 37.38 6.59
C PHE A 689 -2.62 37.77 7.96
N ASP A 690 -2.81 36.91 8.96
CA ASP A 690 -2.30 37.10 10.31
C ASP A 690 -1.07 36.18 10.49
N PRO A 691 0.16 36.71 10.40
CA PRO A 691 1.35 35.88 10.57
C PRO A 691 1.48 35.35 12.00
N GLN A 692 0.86 35.98 13.02
CA GLN A 692 0.97 35.55 14.43
C GLN A 692 0.24 34.26 14.65
N ARG A 693 -0.97 34.21 14.09
CA ARG A 693 -1.81 33.01 14.12
C ARG A 693 -1.51 32.05 12.98
N LYS A 694 -0.75 32.49 11.95
CA LYS A 694 -0.43 31.74 10.72
C LYS A 694 -1.71 31.31 10.00
N VAL A 695 -2.68 32.23 9.93
CA VAL A 695 -3.95 32.00 9.28
C VAL A 695 -4.17 33.04 8.19
N LEU A 696 -4.75 32.59 7.09
CA LEU A 696 -5.40 33.45 6.13
C LEU A 696 -6.90 33.23 6.32
N ARG A 697 -7.62 34.29 6.67
CA ARG A 697 -9.06 34.19 6.93
C ARG A 697 -9.84 35.29 6.23
N ARG A 698 -11.02 34.93 5.76
CA ARG A 698 -12.02 35.88 5.29
C ARG A 698 -12.53 36.72 6.46
N ARG A 699 -12.72 38.03 6.23
CA ARG A 699 -13.19 39.03 7.20
C ARG A 699 -14.42 39.73 6.63
N ASP A 700 -15.58 39.11 6.78
CA ASP A 700 -16.85 39.69 6.34
C ASP A 700 -17.19 40.98 7.09
N ASP A 701 -16.71 41.12 8.33
CA ASP A 701 -16.85 42.33 9.16
C ASP A 701 -16.09 43.55 8.60
N TRP A 702 -15.23 43.37 7.60
CA TRP A 702 -14.43 44.44 7.00
C TRP A 702 -14.96 44.99 5.69
N GLN A 703 -16.06 44.44 5.17
CA GLN A 703 -16.67 44.91 3.92
C GLN A 703 -17.05 46.40 4.03
N GLY A 704 -16.34 47.25 3.28
CA GLY A 704 -16.56 48.71 3.26
C GLY A 704 -15.89 49.52 4.39
N ALA A 705 -15.23 48.84 5.34
CA ALA A 705 -14.56 49.46 6.48
C ALA A 705 -13.07 49.76 6.24
N VAL A 706 -12.41 49.02 5.34
CA VAL A 706 -11.00 49.23 5.00
C VAL A 706 -10.85 50.51 4.16
N ARG A 707 -10.21 51.54 4.73
CA ARG A 707 -9.92 52.81 4.04
C ARG A 707 -8.47 53.20 4.29
N GLU A 708 -7.80 53.69 3.26
CA GLU A 708 -6.47 54.25 3.41
C GLU A 708 -6.48 55.51 4.30
N GLY A 709 -5.46 55.65 5.14
CA GLY A 709 -5.28 56.75 6.07
C GLY A 709 -5.50 56.37 7.54
N PRO A 710 -5.56 57.38 8.44
CA PRO A 710 -5.77 57.19 9.87
C PRO A 710 -7.12 56.54 10.19
N GLN A 711 -7.13 55.68 11.21
CA GLN A 711 -8.24 54.86 11.68
C GLN A 711 -8.40 55.03 13.19
N GLY A 712 -9.64 55.15 13.67
CA GLY A 712 -9.94 55.16 15.10
C GLY A 712 -9.45 56.40 15.86
N GLN A 713 -9.24 56.25 17.18
CA GLN A 713 -8.83 57.34 18.07
C GLN A 713 -7.31 57.52 18.10
N THR A 714 -6.90 58.78 18.18
CA THR A 714 -5.52 59.20 18.48
C THR A 714 -5.23 59.04 19.97
N VAL A 715 -4.10 58.41 20.31
CA VAL A 715 -3.68 58.14 21.70
C VAL A 715 -2.32 58.80 21.95
N GLU A 716 -2.12 59.38 23.14
CA GLU A 716 -0.79 59.89 23.54
C GLU A 716 0.12 58.69 23.89
N SER A 717 1.17 58.48 23.12
CA SER A 717 2.04 57.29 23.18
C SER A 717 3.28 57.48 24.05
N SER A 718 3.77 58.72 24.20
CA SER A 718 4.91 59.01 25.07
C SER A 718 5.01 60.49 25.43
N LEU A 719 5.50 60.74 26.65
CA LEU A 719 5.87 62.05 27.15
C LEU A 719 7.41 62.16 27.16
N GLY A 720 7.98 62.88 26.20
CA GLY A 720 9.42 63.11 26.11
C GLY A 720 9.84 64.43 26.76
N VAL A 721 11.14 64.59 27.04
CA VAL A 721 11.74 65.83 27.59
C VAL A 721 11.48 67.07 26.71
N TYR A 722 11.22 66.85 25.42
CA TYR A 722 11.04 67.92 24.42
C TYR A 722 9.62 67.97 23.80
N GLY A 723 8.65 67.14 24.21
CA GLY A 723 7.31 67.17 23.61
C GLY A 723 6.42 65.95 23.86
N ARG A 724 5.16 66.03 23.43
CA ARG A 724 4.16 64.95 23.49
C ARG A 724 4.07 64.24 22.15
N THR A 725 4.05 62.90 22.14
CA THR A 725 3.83 62.12 20.92
C THR A 725 2.46 61.48 20.94
N PHE A 726 1.73 61.62 19.84
CA PHE A 726 0.42 61.04 19.62
C PHE A 726 0.51 60.02 18.48
N THR A 727 -0.09 58.85 18.64
CA THR A 727 -0.20 57.82 17.61
C THR A 727 -1.66 57.60 17.24
N THR A 728 -1.93 57.45 15.95
CA THR A 728 -3.25 57.05 15.43
C THR A 728 -3.05 55.79 14.60
N PRO A 729 -3.79 54.70 14.83
CA PRO A 729 -3.80 53.57 13.93
C PRO A 729 -4.04 54.04 12.49
N ALA A 730 -3.44 53.38 11.52
CA ALA A 730 -3.57 53.77 10.12
C ALA A 730 -3.47 52.55 9.22
N ILE A 731 -4.09 52.66 8.05
CA ILE A 731 -3.98 51.68 6.98
C ILE A 731 -3.31 52.37 5.80
N ARG A 732 -2.27 51.75 5.25
CA ARG A 732 -1.58 52.22 4.05
C ARG A 732 -1.83 51.25 2.91
N LYS A 733 -2.20 51.75 1.73
CA LYS A 733 -2.25 50.94 0.52
C LYS A 733 -0.82 50.69 0.04
N LEU A 734 -0.51 49.44 -0.28
CA LEU A 734 0.78 49.09 -0.87
C LEU A 734 0.70 49.27 -2.40
N ASP A 735 1.75 49.86 -2.98
CA ASP A 735 1.90 49.91 -4.43
C ASP A 735 2.09 48.49 -4.95
N ALA A 736 1.02 47.94 -5.52
CA ALA A 736 1.04 46.61 -6.08
C ALA A 736 1.55 46.67 -7.53
N ASP A 737 2.28 45.64 -7.96
CA ASP A 737 2.75 45.53 -9.34
C ASP A 737 1.53 45.55 -10.27
N ALA A 738 1.44 46.55 -11.14
CA ALA A 738 0.25 46.79 -11.97
C ALA A 738 -0.07 45.59 -12.88
N ASP A 739 0.95 44.83 -13.30
CA ASP A 739 0.78 43.65 -14.15
C ASP A 739 0.20 42.44 -13.38
N ILE A 740 0.36 42.38 -12.05
CA ILE A 740 -0.14 41.27 -11.21
C ILE A 740 -1.46 41.63 -10.54
N SER A 741 -1.63 42.91 -10.20
CA SER A 741 -2.84 43.48 -9.59
C SER A 741 -4.04 43.43 -10.54
N ASN A 742 -3.80 43.62 -11.84
CA ASN A 742 -4.81 43.63 -12.90
C ASN A 742 -4.86 42.33 -13.72
N ARG A 743 -4.03 41.33 -13.39
CA ARG A 743 -4.03 40.02 -14.07
C ARG A 743 -5.29 39.26 -13.71
N GLN A 744 -6.36 39.47 -14.47
CA GLN A 744 -7.52 38.58 -14.44
C GLN A 744 -7.05 37.21 -14.91
N GLY A 745 -7.08 36.20 -14.04
CA GLY A 745 -7.14 34.83 -14.54
C GLY A 745 -8.36 34.74 -15.44
N ARG A 746 -8.20 34.33 -16.70
CA ARG A 746 -9.31 34.27 -17.66
C ARG A 746 -10.43 33.42 -17.06
N GLU A 747 -11.60 34.02 -16.87
CA GLU A 747 -12.84 33.28 -16.57
C GLU A 747 -13.18 32.24 -17.66
N ASP A 748 -12.63 32.39 -18.87
CA ASP A 748 -12.89 31.52 -20.03
C ASP A 748 -12.24 30.11 -19.95
N ASP A 749 -11.27 29.85 -19.06
CA ASP A 749 -10.70 28.50 -18.86
C ASP A 749 -11.56 27.66 -17.88
N THR A 750 -12.87 27.62 -18.14
CA THR A 750 -13.93 26.95 -17.34
C THR A 750 -13.69 25.46 -17.02
N VAL A 751 -12.61 24.87 -17.53
CA VAL A 751 -12.25 23.45 -17.37
C VAL A 751 -11.40 23.19 -16.11
N LEU A 752 -10.67 24.18 -15.57
CA LEU A 752 -9.73 24.00 -14.46
C LEU A 752 -10.04 24.89 -13.23
N LEU A 753 -9.92 24.32 -12.03
CA LEU A 753 -9.92 25.09 -10.77
C LEU A 753 -8.63 25.94 -10.65
N PRO A 754 -8.57 27.00 -9.82
CA PRO A 754 -7.35 27.80 -9.68
C PRO A 754 -6.19 26.98 -9.07
N ASN A 755 -5.02 26.91 -9.72
CA ASN A 755 -3.83 26.30 -9.11
C ASN A 755 -3.16 27.24 -8.10
N SER A 756 -3.84 27.50 -6.98
CA SER A 756 -3.49 28.53 -6.02
C SER A 756 -2.12 28.33 -5.36
N PHE A 757 -1.64 27.09 -5.17
CA PHE A 757 -0.31 26.89 -4.59
C PHE A 757 0.82 27.33 -5.52
N SER A 758 0.65 27.14 -6.83
CA SER A 758 1.69 27.40 -7.85
C SER A 758 1.40 28.63 -8.69
N SER A 759 0.34 29.38 -8.41
CA SER A 759 -0.04 30.53 -9.22
C SER A 759 0.97 31.67 -9.08
N SER A 760 1.11 32.44 -10.17
CA SER A 760 1.94 33.66 -10.15
C SER A 760 1.46 34.67 -9.11
N ARG A 761 0.13 34.75 -8.88
CA ARG A 761 -0.46 35.66 -7.90
C ARG A 761 -0.17 35.24 -6.47
N SER A 762 -0.34 33.97 -6.13
CA SER A 762 -0.01 33.46 -4.81
C SER A 762 1.50 33.54 -4.51
N THR A 763 2.34 33.34 -5.53
CA THR A 763 3.80 33.56 -5.41
C THR A 763 4.13 35.03 -5.14
N TYR A 764 3.46 35.96 -5.81
CA TYR A 764 3.61 37.39 -5.53
C TYR A 764 3.18 37.76 -4.11
N LEU A 765 2.00 37.31 -3.68
CA LEU A 765 1.49 37.57 -2.33
C LEU A 765 2.40 36.96 -1.26
N GLY A 766 2.92 35.74 -1.49
CA GLY A 766 3.88 35.09 -0.61
C GLY A 766 5.18 35.87 -0.46
N LYS A 767 5.75 36.35 -1.57
CA LYS A 767 6.93 37.20 -1.54
C LYS A 767 6.67 38.54 -0.85
N LEU A 768 5.60 39.24 -1.20
CA LEU A 768 5.24 40.54 -0.62
C LEU A 768 5.08 40.44 0.89
N LEU A 769 4.43 39.39 1.36
CA LEU A 769 4.23 39.17 2.78
C LEU A 769 5.52 38.78 3.49
N SER A 770 6.34 37.91 2.88
CA SER A 770 7.68 37.59 3.38
C SER A 770 8.52 38.86 3.54
N ASP A 771 8.55 39.72 2.52
CA ASP A 771 9.24 41.00 2.53
C ASP A 771 8.66 41.94 3.61
N ASN A 772 7.33 42.01 3.76
CA ASN A 772 6.67 42.81 4.80
C ASN A 772 7.02 42.34 6.22
N ILE A 773 7.08 41.02 6.42
CA ILE A 773 7.46 40.41 7.70
C ILE A 773 8.94 40.70 7.96
N LEU A 774 9.81 40.46 6.97
CA LEU A 774 11.27 40.51 7.07
C LEU A 774 11.86 41.92 7.10
N ALA A 775 11.24 42.90 6.44
CA ALA A 775 11.73 44.29 6.39
C ALA A 775 11.80 44.96 7.78
N GLN A 776 11.01 44.47 8.74
CA GLN A 776 11.04 44.95 10.13
C GLN A 776 12.05 44.19 11.02
N TYR A 777 12.78 43.20 10.49
CA TYR A 777 13.85 42.53 11.22
C TYR A 777 15.20 43.21 10.93
N PRO A 778 15.97 43.59 11.96
CA PRO A 778 17.33 44.07 11.78
C PRO A 778 18.27 42.87 11.55
N MET A 779 18.15 42.22 10.38
CA MET A 779 18.93 41.02 10.06
C MET A 779 20.44 41.26 10.12
N ALA A 780 20.88 42.48 9.79
CA ALA A 780 22.27 42.90 9.93
C ALA A 780 22.73 42.92 11.40
N ASP A 781 21.92 43.47 12.31
CA ASP A 781 22.25 43.55 13.73
C ASP A 781 22.22 42.16 14.38
N LEU A 782 21.25 41.31 13.98
CA LEU A 782 21.20 39.91 14.40
C LEU A 782 22.47 39.17 13.96
N LYS A 783 22.88 39.29 12.68
CA LYS A 783 24.11 38.68 12.16
C LYS A 783 25.35 39.16 12.91
N ALA A 784 25.43 40.45 13.21
CA ALA A 784 26.53 41.03 13.98
C ALA A 784 26.58 40.45 15.40
N SER A 785 25.43 40.38 16.09
CA SER A 785 25.35 39.85 17.46
C SER A 785 25.74 38.38 17.58
N LEU A 786 25.51 37.58 16.52
CA LEU A 786 25.86 36.16 16.45
C LEU A 786 27.30 35.91 15.95
N GLY A 787 27.97 36.97 15.51
CA GLY A 787 29.36 36.98 15.04
C GLY A 787 30.41 37.20 16.13
N GLU A 788 30.03 37.47 17.39
CA GLU A 788 30.98 37.66 18.48
C GLU A 788 31.42 36.32 19.10
N ALA A 789 32.74 36.07 19.17
CA ALA A 789 33.30 34.93 19.89
C ALA A 789 33.35 35.25 21.40
N THR A 790 32.58 34.55 22.24
CA THR A 790 32.54 34.84 23.69
C THR A 790 32.66 33.59 24.57
N THR A 791 32.98 33.79 25.85
CA THR A 791 33.10 32.73 26.85
C THR A 791 31.74 32.08 27.15
N PHE A 792 31.72 30.77 27.44
CA PHE A 792 30.53 29.91 27.64
C PHE A 792 29.29 30.57 28.28
N ASP A 793 29.45 31.35 29.37
CA ASP A 793 28.32 31.96 30.11
C ASP A 793 27.61 33.10 29.35
N LYS A 794 28.30 33.79 28.43
CA LYS A 794 27.70 34.84 27.59
C LYS A 794 26.96 34.27 26.39
N GLU A 795 27.29 33.05 25.97
CA GLU A 795 26.74 32.42 24.78
C GLU A 795 25.37 31.80 25.01
N GLU A 796 25.10 31.24 26.19
CA GLU A 796 23.76 30.78 26.55
C GLU A 796 22.81 31.97 26.71
N ALA A 797 23.31 33.08 27.25
CA ALA A 797 22.59 34.36 27.31
C ALA A 797 22.38 34.97 25.91
N GLN A 798 23.37 34.95 25.02
CA GLN A 798 23.25 35.43 23.62
C GLN A 798 22.37 34.53 22.76
N ARG A 799 22.45 33.20 22.90
CA ARG A 799 21.50 32.27 22.26
C ARG A 799 20.11 32.46 22.82
N THR A 800 19.97 32.66 24.12
CA THR A 800 18.67 32.95 24.75
C THR A 800 18.14 34.32 24.31
N PHE A 801 19.00 35.32 24.15
CA PHE A 801 18.66 36.65 23.66
C PHE A 801 18.27 36.62 22.18
N ALA A 802 19.09 36.03 21.30
CA ALA A 802 18.77 35.83 19.89
C ALA A 802 17.54 34.93 19.72
N ARG A 803 17.39 33.90 20.55
CA ARG A 803 16.16 33.08 20.64
C ARG A 803 14.97 33.93 21.07
N ASN A 804 15.06 34.73 22.12
CA ASN A 804 13.94 35.56 22.57
C ASN A 804 13.62 36.69 21.58
N MET A 805 14.62 37.20 20.86
CA MET A 805 14.47 38.18 19.79
C MET A 805 13.82 37.55 18.55
N ILE A 806 14.21 36.33 18.18
CA ILE A 806 13.60 35.59 17.06
C ILE A 806 12.21 35.05 17.45
N LEU A 807 12.05 34.42 18.61
CA LEU A 807 10.78 33.84 19.08
C LEU A 807 9.77 34.89 19.55
N GLY A 808 10.24 36.02 20.09
CA GLY A 808 9.40 37.14 20.53
C GLY A 808 8.99 38.07 19.39
N LEU A 809 9.68 38.02 18.24
CA LEU A 809 9.39 38.86 17.07
C LEU A 809 8.94 38.07 15.84
N ILE A 810 9.11 36.74 15.82
CA ILE A 810 8.39 35.84 14.91
C ILE A 810 6.97 35.73 15.45
N PRO A 811 5.98 36.22 14.68
CA PRO A 811 4.58 35.97 14.97
C PRO A 811 4.32 34.46 15.22
N GLY A 812 4.02 34.06 16.46
CA GLY A 812 3.83 32.65 16.85
C GLY A 812 5.12 31.80 16.92
N GLY A 813 6.29 32.43 17.11
CA GLY A 813 7.61 31.78 17.09
C GLY A 813 7.82 30.75 18.21
N SER A 814 7.34 31.05 19.43
CA SER A 814 7.40 30.10 20.56
C SER A 814 6.71 28.77 20.25
N ALA A 815 5.59 28.81 19.53
CA ALA A 815 4.88 27.61 19.08
C ALA A 815 5.68 26.77 18.08
N ILE A 816 6.37 27.41 17.12
CA ILE A 816 7.24 26.73 16.13
C ILE A 816 8.42 26.05 16.83
N TRP A 817 9.05 26.76 17.76
CA TRP A 817 10.18 26.24 18.51
C TRP A 817 9.77 25.10 19.44
N ASN A 818 8.64 25.23 20.12
CA ASN A 818 8.06 24.14 20.91
C ASN A 818 7.74 22.92 20.04
N LEU A 819 7.20 23.10 18.83
CA LEU A 819 6.99 22.04 17.83
C LEU A 819 8.29 21.33 17.44
N ALA A 820 9.36 22.07 17.10
CA ALA A 820 10.66 21.52 16.74
C ALA A 820 11.34 20.74 17.90
N GLN A 821 10.95 21.03 19.14
CA GLN A 821 11.43 20.36 20.36
C GLN A 821 10.49 19.24 20.85
N GLY A 822 9.38 18.98 20.16
CA GLY A 822 8.40 17.95 20.55
C GLY A 822 7.45 18.34 21.69
N ASN A 823 7.30 19.63 21.98
CA ASN A 823 6.39 20.19 22.99
C ASN A 823 5.04 20.56 22.35
N TYR A 824 4.22 19.55 22.02
CA TYR A 824 3.02 19.70 21.20
C TYR A 824 1.83 20.43 21.87
N LEU A 825 1.72 20.40 23.20
CA LEU A 825 0.62 20.99 23.96
C LEU A 825 0.60 22.53 23.97
N GLU A 826 1.74 23.16 23.68
CA GLU A 826 1.90 24.63 23.76
C GLU A 826 1.92 25.31 22.38
N ALA A 827 1.73 24.56 21.29
CA ALA A 827 2.14 24.97 19.94
C ALA A 827 1.01 25.42 18.98
N GLY A 828 -0.20 25.72 19.47
CA GLY A 828 -1.44 25.90 18.68
C GLY A 828 -1.37 26.69 17.37
N ALA A 829 -0.98 26.03 16.27
CA ALA A 829 -1.08 26.52 14.89
C ALA A 829 -1.18 25.33 13.90
N ASP A 830 -2.32 25.19 13.23
CA ASP A 830 -2.75 23.93 12.57
C ASP A 830 -2.02 23.57 11.25
N VAL A 831 -1.57 24.53 10.44
CA VAL A 831 -1.18 24.25 9.03
C VAL A 831 0.21 23.63 8.86
N ILE A 832 1.21 24.07 9.63
CA ILE A 832 2.56 23.45 9.63
C ILE A 832 2.58 22.21 10.54
N PHE A 833 1.72 22.20 11.56
CA PHE A 833 1.54 21.09 12.50
C PHE A 833 1.16 19.79 11.77
N ASP A 834 0.30 19.84 10.76
CA ASP A 834 -0.12 18.66 10.01
C ASP A 834 1.02 17.91 9.29
N LEU A 835 2.04 18.64 8.83
CA LEU A 835 3.20 18.06 8.15
C LEU A 835 4.31 17.69 9.16
N VAL A 836 4.57 18.57 10.13
CA VAL A 836 5.68 18.41 11.10
C VAL A 836 5.36 17.40 12.19
N THR A 837 4.17 17.43 12.76
CA THR A 837 3.73 16.45 13.78
C THR A 837 3.76 15.04 13.19
N TYR A 838 3.40 14.90 11.92
CA TYR A 838 3.43 13.62 11.23
C TYR A 838 4.83 13.16 10.76
N ALA A 839 5.72 14.10 10.43
CA ALA A 839 7.11 13.81 10.07
C ALA A 839 7.99 13.47 11.29
N THR A 840 7.81 14.19 12.40
CA THR A 840 8.68 14.08 13.60
C THR A 840 8.24 13.02 14.59
N THR A 841 6.94 12.71 14.63
CA THR A 841 6.46 11.48 15.25
C THR A 841 6.59 10.40 14.18
N LYS A 842 7.41 9.36 14.40
CA LYS A 842 7.31 8.14 13.58
C LYS A 842 5.84 7.71 13.61
N GLY A 843 5.07 7.98 12.54
CA GLY A 843 3.61 7.88 12.43
C GLY A 843 2.90 7.40 13.70
N LEU A 844 2.43 8.33 14.55
CA LEU A 844 1.64 8.00 15.76
C LEU A 844 2.21 6.89 16.68
N GLY A 845 3.53 6.64 16.64
CA GLY A 845 4.21 5.68 17.48
C GLY A 845 4.68 6.30 18.80
N LYS A 846 3.77 6.37 19.78
CA LYS A 846 3.93 6.34 21.26
C LYS A 846 3.01 7.34 21.97
N GLY A 847 1.84 6.86 22.39
CA GLY A 847 1.09 7.24 23.59
C GLY A 847 1.06 8.72 24.00
N PHE A 848 0.06 9.47 23.52
CA PHE A 848 -0.27 10.78 24.06
C PHE A 848 -1.50 10.70 24.98
N ALA A 849 -1.29 10.29 26.23
CA ALA A 849 -2.13 10.60 27.40
C ALA A 849 -1.64 9.97 28.74
N GLY A 850 -0.68 9.04 28.75
CA GLY A 850 -0.55 8.10 29.88
C GLY A 850 0.68 8.15 30.80
N ILE A 851 1.76 8.88 30.51
CA ILE A 851 2.98 8.81 31.34
C ILE A 851 3.40 10.20 31.82
N LYS A 852 2.89 10.58 32.99
CA LYS A 852 3.53 11.58 33.85
C LYS A 852 4.89 11.03 34.28
N GLY A 853 5.97 11.49 33.64
CA GLY A 853 7.33 11.37 34.19
C GLY A 853 8.33 10.60 33.33
N VAL A 854 8.81 11.22 32.25
CA VAL A 854 10.18 10.98 31.76
C VAL A 854 10.79 12.36 31.50
N LYS A 855 11.69 12.78 32.39
CA LYS A 855 12.53 13.97 32.19
C LYS A 855 13.62 13.62 31.16
N SER A 856 13.81 14.51 30.18
CA SER A 856 14.99 14.61 29.29
C SER A 856 15.05 13.68 28.07
N VAL A 857 14.67 14.23 26.90
CA VAL A 857 14.85 13.66 25.54
C VAL A 857 16.27 13.96 24.99
N LYS A 858 17.32 13.90 25.82
CA LYS A 858 18.69 14.26 25.37
C LYS A 858 19.49 13.10 24.77
N GLU A 859 18.94 11.88 24.74
CA GLU A 859 19.65 10.70 24.22
C GLU A 859 18.77 9.85 23.29
N LEU A 860 18.30 10.43 22.19
CA LEU A 860 17.89 9.62 21.03
C LEU A 860 19.14 9.39 20.15
N PRO A 861 19.72 8.17 20.10
CA PRO A 861 20.90 7.92 19.30
C PRO A 861 20.54 8.06 17.81
N LYS A 862 21.37 8.78 17.04
CA LYS A 862 21.37 8.81 15.57
C LYS A 862 21.77 7.45 14.97
N ARG A 863 21.09 6.36 15.34
CA ARG A 863 21.25 5.03 14.74
C ARG A 863 19.93 4.60 14.11
N SER A 864 19.99 4.28 12.81
CA SER A 864 18.92 3.84 11.88
C SER A 864 18.13 4.94 11.12
N GLY A 865 18.75 5.48 10.08
CA GLY A 865 18.33 5.20 8.69
C GLY A 865 17.10 5.89 8.06
N LEU A 866 16.16 6.48 8.81
CA LEU A 866 15.10 7.29 8.17
C LEU A 866 15.46 8.78 8.20
N SER A 867 16.14 9.22 7.14
CA SER A 867 16.20 10.63 6.78
C SER A 867 14.80 11.14 6.45
N LEU A 868 14.38 12.27 7.03
CA LEU A 868 13.14 12.98 6.67
C LEU A 868 13.32 13.65 5.31
N THR A 869 13.22 12.87 4.25
CA THR A 869 13.22 13.36 2.86
C THR A 869 11.78 13.49 2.36
N ALA A 870 11.52 14.39 1.41
CA ALA A 870 10.24 14.43 0.70
C ALA A 870 9.89 13.06 0.09
N SER A 871 10.91 12.31 -0.36
CA SER A 871 10.74 10.92 -0.80
C SER A 871 10.20 10.01 0.29
N ALA A 872 10.42 10.27 1.58
CA ALA A 872 9.81 9.49 2.65
C ALA A 872 8.30 9.72 2.79
N LEU A 873 7.83 10.94 2.55
CA LEU A 873 6.41 11.29 2.62
C LEU A 873 5.63 10.84 1.38
N THR A 874 6.31 10.75 0.24
CA THR A 874 5.70 10.40 -1.05
C THR A 874 6.15 9.03 -1.56
N ARG A 875 6.83 8.24 -0.71
CA ARG A 875 7.50 6.98 -1.07
C ARG A 875 6.52 6.01 -1.74
N GLY A 876 5.29 5.97 -1.21
CA GLY A 876 4.21 5.17 -1.77
C GLY A 876 3.72 5.66 -3.15
N LEU A 877 3.66 6.98 -3.32
CA LEU A 877 3.13 7.61 -4.53
C LEU A 877 4.15 7.67 -5.69
N GLN A 878 5.45 7.69 -5.38
CA GLN A 878 6.54 7.87 -6.36
C GLN A 878 6.74 6.69 -7.33
N LYS A 879 6.59 5.44 -6.88
CA LYS A 879 6.79 4.26 -7.73
C LYS A 879 5.58 3.92 -8.60
N GLY A 880 4.39 4.42 -8.24
CA GLY A 880 3.12 3.95 -8.78
C GLY A 880 2.80 4.41 -10.20
N VAL A 881 2.99 5.70 -10.49
CA VAL A 881 2.51 6.29 -11.76
C VAL A 881 3.58 6.28 -12.86
N GLY A 882 4.84 5.90 -12.61
CA GLY A 882 5.91 5.97 -13.63
C GLY A 882 6.19 4.67 -14.40
N SER A 883 6.17 3.52 -13.73
CA SER A 883 6.61 2.22 -14.28
C SER A 883 5.46 1.39 -14.89
N SER A 884 4.21 1.67 -14.53
CA SER A 884 3.02 0.84 -14.85
C SER A 884 2.04 1.47 -15.87
N VAL A 885 2.31 2.70 -16.32
CA VAL A 885 1.47 3.57 -17.16
C VAL A 885 0.89 2.90 -18.40
N ARG A 886 1.64 2.00 -19.02
CA ARG A 886 1.24 1.33 -20.26
C ARG A 886 0.12 0.31 -20.10
N LYS A 887 -0.30 -0.01 -18.87
CA LYS A 887 -1.39 -0.95 -18.55
C LYS A 887 -2.65 -0.30 -17.98
N GLY A 888 -2.58 0.94 -17.51
CA GLY A 888 -3.64 1.60 -16.75
C GLY A 888 -4.72 2.32 -17.56
N LYS A 889 -4.59 2.41 -18.90
CA LYS A 889 -5.50 3.22 -19.74
C LYS A 889 -6.96 2.73 -19.73
N ALA A 890 -7.21 1.45 -19.42
CA ALA A 890 -8.55 0.87 -19.30
C ALA A 890 -9.09 0.81 -17.86
N LEU A 891 -8.28 1.24 -16.87
CA LEU A 891 -8.57 1.11 -15.43
C LEU A 891 -9.03 2.42 -14.79
N LEU A 892 -8.74 3.58 -15.40
CA LEU A 892 -9.11 4.90 -14.89
C LEU A 892 -10.53 5.36 -15.31
N SER A 893 -11.12 4.72 -16.33
CA SER A 893 -12.44 5.08 -16.88
C SER A 893 -13.62 4.39 -16.19
N ASN A 894 -13.37 3.35 -15.37
CA ASN A 894 -14.42 2.53 -14.75
C ASN A 894 -14.29 2.68 -13.23
N GLY A 895 -15.36 3.13 -12.56
CA GLY A 895 -15.42 3.44 -11.12
C GLY A 895 -15.15 2.23 -10.18
N PRO A 896 -15.92 2.01 -9.10
CA PRO A 896 -15.64 0.99 -8.06
C PRO A 896 -15.34 -0.45 -8.54
N GLU A 897 -15.64 -0.79 -9.80
CA GLU A 897 -15.33 -2.07 -10.46
C GLU A 897 -13.85 -2.47 -10.47
N TRP A 898 -12.90 -1.54 -10.34
CA TRP A 898 -11.48 -1.89 -10.30
C TRP A 898 -11.05 -2.52 -8.97
N VAL A 899 -11.72 -2.20 -7.85
CA VAL A 899 -11.46 -2.79 -6.54
C VAL A 899 -11.76 -4.29 -6.59
N GLY A 900 -12.89 -4.70 -7.17
CA GLY A 900 -13.22 -6.13 -7.41
C GLY A 900 -12.16 -6.87 -8.22
N LYS A 901 -11.56 -6.21 -9.22
CA LYS A 901 -10.45 -6.78 -10.02
C LYS A 901 -9.15 -6.96 -9.24
N LEU A 902 -8.93 -6.18 -8.17
CA LEU A 902 -7.76 -6.32 -7.29
C LEU A 902 -8.00 -7.27 -6.11
N THR A 903 -9.20 -7.25 -5.52
CA THR A 903 -9.57 -8.13 -4.39
C THR A 903 -9.63 -9.60 -4.79
N GLY A 904 -9.86 -9.89 -6.07
CA GLY A 904 -9.73 -11.24 -6.65
C GLY A 904 -8.36 -11.60 -7.17
N SER A 905 -7.41 -10.65 -7.22
CA SER A 905 -6.05 -10.91 -7.66
C SER A 905 -5.25 -11.48 -6.50
N SER A 906 -5.42 -12.78 -6.22
CA SER A 906 -4.50 -13.46 -5.32
C SER A 906 -3.07 -13.25 -5.81
N ASP A 907 -2.12 -13.16 -4.90
CA ASP A 907 -0.69 -13.04 -5.20
C ASP A 907 -0.34 -13.93 -6.41
N SER A 908 0.44 -13.41 -7.35
CA SER A 908 0.81 -14.15 -8.56
C SER A 908 1.38 -15.53 -8.23
N ALA A 909 2.03 -15.69 -7.07
CA ALA A 909 2.46 -16.97 -6.53
C ALA A 909 1.28 -17.91 -6.17
N ASN A 910 0.22 -17.39 -5.54
CA ASN A 910 -1.01 -18.13 -5.25
C ASN A 910 -1.80 -18.47 -6.51
N LEU A 911 -1.88 -17.57 -7.50
CA LEU A 911 -2.52 -17.89 -8.80
C LEU A 911 -1.77 -19.01 -9.54
N VAL A 912 -0.44 -19.08 -9.42
CA VAL A 912 0.35 -20.20 -9.98
C VAL A 912 0.10 -21.49 -9.20
N LYS A 913 -0.03 -21.44 -7.87
CA LYS A 913 -0.41 -22.60 -7.06
C LYS A 913 -1.82 -23.10 -7.40
N LEU A 914 -2.78 -22.20 -7.59
CA LEU A 914 -4.16 -22.50 -7.96
C LEU A 914 -4.28 -22.97 -9.41
N SER A 915 -3.49 -22.42 -10.34
CA SER A 915 -3.50 -22.86 -11.74
C SER A 915 -2.96 -24.28 -11.94
N ASN A 916 -2.31 -24.87 -10.93
CA ASN A 916 -1.96 -26.29 -10.92
C ASN A 916 -3.15 -27.20 -10.57
N GLN A 917 -4.27 -26.66 -10.08
CA GLN A 917 -5.49 -27.44 -9.87
C GLN A 917 -6.20 -27.71 -11.21
N PRO A 918 -6.68 -28.94 -11.46
CA PRO A 918 -7.24 -29.34 -12.75
C PRO A 918 -8.60 -28.67 -13.06
N ASP A 919 -9.32 -28.27 -12.02
CA ASP A 919 -10.65 -27.69 -12.04
C ASP A 919 -10.65 -26.15 -11.93
N ILE A 920 -9.49 -25.49 -11.79
CA ILE A 920 -9.40 -24.02 -11.72
C ILE A 920 -8.69 -23.47 -12.96
N ALA A 921 -9.28 -22.45 -13.58
CA ALA A 921 -8.71 -21.74 -14.70
C ALA A 921 -8.85 -20.22 -14.55
N VAL A 922 -7.82 -19.50 -14.97
CA VAL A 922 -7.93 -18.07 -15.31
C VAL A 922 -8.35 -18.01 -16.77
N GLY A 923 -9.28 -17.14 -17.12
CA GLY A 923 -9.77 -17.01 -18.50
C GLY A 923 -10.43 -15.67 -18.77
N THR A 924 -10.87 -15.49 -20.00
CA THR A 924 -11.63 -14.32 -20.43
C THR A 924 -13.12 -14.63 -20.44
N TYR A 925 -13.92 -13.72 -19.90
CA TYR A 925 -15.37 -13.79 -19.86
C TYR A 925 -15.96 -12.58 -20.57
N LYS A 926 -17.02 -12.80 -21.35
CA LYS A 926 -17.80 -11.75 -22.02
C LYS A 926 -19.28 -11.97 -21.74
N ALA A 927 -19.87 -11.14 -20.88
CA ALA A 927 -21.26 -11.29 -20.44
C ALA A 927 -22.28 -11.18 -21.59
N SER A 928 -22.04 -10.27 -22.53
CA SER A 928 -22.85 -10.07 -23.74
C SER A 928 -21.98 -9.56 -24.88
N ASP A 929 -22.48 -9.58 -26.12
CA ASP A 929 -21.69 -9.10 -27.28
C ASP A 929 -21.27 -7.63 -27.20
N SER A 930 -22.02 -6.81 -26.46
CA SER A 930 -21.73 -5.41 -26.16
C SER A 930 -20.85 -5.20 -24.92
N SER A 931 -20.65 -6.21 -24.08
CA SER A 931 -19.85 -6.08 -22.85
C SER A 931 -18.34 -6.16 -23.12
N PRO A 932 -17.51 -5.42 -22.36
CA PRO A 932 -16.06 -5.55 -22.43
C PRO A 932 -15.61 -6.94 -21.94
N VAL A 933 -14.56 -7.48 -22.57
CA VAL A 933 -13.94 -8.74 -22.15
C VAL A 933 -13.24 -8.54 -20.81
N THR A 934 -13.54 -9.38 -19.83
CA THR A 934 -12.99 -9.32 -18.47
C THR A 934 -12.23 -10.60 -18.13
N THR A 935 -11.10 -10.48 -17.44
CA THR A 935 -10.37 -11.65 -16.90
C THR A 935 -11.01 -12.12 -15.60
N VAL A 936 -11.29 -13.42 -15.50
CA VAL A 936 -11.96 -14.02 -14.34
C VAL A 936 -11.23 -15.31 -13.94
N VAL A 937 -11.14 -15.57 -12.64
CA VAL A 937 -10.78 -16.90 -12.12
C VAL A 937 -12.06 -17.70 -12.00
N ALA A 938 -12.10 -18.88 -12.61
CA ALA A 938 -13.27 -19.74 -12.61
C ALA A 938 -12.91 -21.15 -12.15
N LYS A 939 -13.87 -21.81 -11.51
CA LYS A 939 -13.83 -23.22 -11.14
C LYS A 939 -14.80 -24.00 -12.02
N PHE A 940 -14.34 -25.11 -12.57
CA PHE A 940 -15.13 -26.03 -13.37
C PHE A 940 -15.94 -26.92 -12.42
N ASP A 941 -17.26 -26.88 -12.56
CA ASP A 941 -18.15 -27.79 -11.86
C ASP A 941 -18.39 -29.01 -12.73
N GLU A 942 -17.78 -30.14 -12.36
CA GLU A 942 -17.89 -31.41 -13.08
C GLU A 942 -19.35 -31.91 -13.15
N THR A 943 -20.18 -31.59 -12.15
CA THR A 943 -21.57 -32.07 -12.10
C THR A 943 -22.46 -31.36 -13.10
N THR A 944 -22.25 -30.05 -13.31
CA THR A 944 -23.03 -29.23 -14.25
C THR A 944 -22.32 -29.03 -15.59
N SER A 945 -21.04 -29.40 -15.69
CA SER A 945 -20.16 -29.11 -16.84
C SER A 945 -20.11 -27.63 -17.19
N LYS A 946 -20.18 -26.74 -16.19
CA LYS A 946 -20.13 -25.29 -16.36
C LYS A 946 -19.00 -24.67 -15.56
N TRP A 947 -18.53 -23.51 -16.03
CA TRP A 947 -17.59 -22.67 -15.29
C TRP A 947 -18.34 -21.74 -14.34
N LEU A 948 -17.93 -21.69 -13.08
CA LEU A 948 -18.44 -20.76 -12.07
C LEU A 948 -17.33 -19.76 -11.73
N PRO A 949 -17.63 -18.47 -11.55
CA PRO A 949 -16.62 -17.55 -11.04
C PRO A 949 -16.21 -17.98 -9.62
N TYR A 950 -14.93 -17.82 -9.32
CA TYR A 950 -14.30 -18.41 -8.14
C TYR A 950 -13.56 -17.36 -7.33
N ASP A 951 -13.92 -17.26 -6.05
CA ASP A 951 -13.24 -16.40 -5.09
C ASP A 951 -12.04 -17.18 -4.53
N THR A 952 -10.84 -16.74 -4.90
CA THR A 952 -9.57 -17.38 -4.52
C THR A 952 -9.19 -17.15 -3.07
N VAL A 953 -9.77 -16.12 -2.43
CA VAL A 953 -9.53 -15.76 -1.03
C VAL A 953 -10.47 -16.58 -0.14
N LYS A 954 -11.77 -16.60 -0.47
CA LYS A 954 -12.79 -17.37 0.26
C LYS A 954 -12.82 -18.86 -0.11
N ASN A 955 -12.07 -19.25 -1.15
CA ASN A 955 -11.97 -20.61 -1.69
C ASN A 955 -13.35 -21.20 -2.06
N LYS A 956 -14.23 -20.39 -2.68
CA LYS A 956 -15.62 -20.76 -2.97
C LYS A 956 -16.09 -20.22 -4.33
N PRO A 957 -16.93 -20.98 -5.08
CA PRO A 957 -17.64 -20.45 -6.23
C PRO A 957 -18.72 -19.45 -5.79
N TYR A 958 -19.05 -18.49 -6.66
CA TYR A 958 -20.14 -17.53 -6.46
C TYR A 958 -20.89 -17.28 -7.77
N GLY A 959 -21.97 -16.48 -7.73
CA GLY A 959 -22.68 -16.02 -8.92
C GLY A 959 -23.26 -17.11 -9.84
N LYS A 960 -23.70 -16.68 -11.03
CA LYS A 960 -24.20 -17.56 -12.09
C LYS A 960 -23.05 -18.25 -12.83
N PRO A 961 -23.31 -19.40 -13.48
CA PRO A 961 -22.40 -19.98 -14.46
C PRO A 961 -22.00 -19.01 -15.57
N LEU A 962 -20.73 -19.02 -15.95
CA LEU A 962 -20.14 -18.19 -17.00
C LEU A 962 -20.35 -18.85 -18.37
N GLU A 963 -21.38 -18.44 -19.10
CA GLU A 963 -21.74 -19.07 -20.39
C GLU A 963 -20.69 -18.87 -21.50
N ASN A 964 -20.00 -17.71 -21.51
CA ASN A 964 -18.99 -17.34 -22.51
C ASN A 964 -17.58 -17.24 -21.90
N PHE A 965 -17.22 -18.16 -21.02
CA PHE A 965 -15.88 -18.21 -20.43
C PHE A 965 -14.92 -19.03 -21.30
N THR A 966 -13.80 -18.41 -21.66
CA THR A 966 -12.71 -19.06 -22.39
C THR A 966 -11.46 -19.10 -21.50
N PRO A 967 -11.00 -20.28 -21.05
CA PRO A 967 -9.80 -20.38 -20.22
C PRO A 967 -8.56 -19.92 -20.99
N GLU A 968 -7.59 -19.33 -20.29
CA GLU A 968 -6.30 -18.88 -20.87
C GLU A 968 -5.53 -20.01 -21.57
N THR A 969 -5.83 -21.26 -21.26
CA THR A 969 -5.27 -22.47 -21.88
C THR A 969 -5.80 -22.74 -23.29
N ALA A 970 -6.66 -21.88 -23.82
CA ALA A 970 -7.24 -21.95 -25.16
C ALA A 970 -6.73 -20.84 -26.12
N ARG A 971 -5.53 -20.28 -25.90
CA ARG A 971 -5.00 -19.16 -26.72
C ARG A 971 -4.56 -19.61 -28.13
N TYR A 972 -4.79 -18.72 -29.10
CA TYR A 972 -4.24 -18.76 -30.46
C TYR A 972 -2.80 -18.21 -30.44
N PHE A 973 -1.88 -18.82 -31.21
CA PHE A 973 -0.43 -18.52 -31.17
C PHE A 973 -0.10 -17.05 -31.50
N GLU A 974 -0.92 -16.37 -32.30
CA GLU A 974 -0.78 -14.94 -32.63
C GLU A 974 -0.89 -14.00 -31.41
N GLY A 975 -1.61 -14.38 -30.35
CA GLY A 975 -1.72 -13.56 -29.13
C GLY A 975 -0.41 -13.39 -28.34
N ALA A 976 0.64 -14.14 -28.70
CA ALA A 976 1.98 -14.04 -28.13
C ALA A 976 2.92 -13.09 -28.90
N LEU A 977 2.49 -12.56 -30.06
CA LEU A 977 3.23 -11.63 -30.91
C LEU A 977 2.43 -10.31 -30.97
N GLY A 978 3.02 -9.20 -30.51
CA GLY A 978 2.31 -7.92 -30.39
C GLY A 978 1.73 -7.38 -31.71
N ALA A 979 0.69 -6.54 -31.60
CA ALA A 979 0.09 -5.83 -32.73
C ALA A 979 1.07 -4.83 -33.38
N ALA A 980 1.01 -4.69 -34.70
CA ALA A 980 1.76 -3.68 -35.47
C ALA A 980 1.17 -2.28 -35.23
N ASP A 981 2.03 -1.26 -35.16
CA ASP A 981 1.60 0.13 -35.19
C ASP A 981 1.34 0.62 -36.63
N GLU A 982 0.82 1.85 -36.76
CA GLU A 982 0.45 2.52 -38.02
C GLU A 982 1.60 2.63 -39.05
N PHE A 983 2.83 2.30 -38.66
CA PHE A 983 4.01 2.34 -39.53
C PHE A 983 4.54 0.94 -39.90
N GLY A 984 3.81 -0.13 -39.56
CA GLY A 984 4.19 -1.50 -39.88
C GLY A 984 5.41 -2.01 -39.10
N VAL A 985 5.82 -1.31 -38.03
CA VAL A 985 6.95 -1.73 -37.19
C VAL A 985 6.42 -2.54 -36.00
N VAL A 986 6.74 -3.84 -36.00
CA VAL A 986 6.41 -4.73 -34.87
C VAL A 986 7.34 -4.42 -33.69
N VAL A 987 6.94 -3.48 -32.82
CA VAL A 987 7.63 -3.24 -31.55
C VAL A 987 7.25 -4.36 -30.56
N ARG A 988 8.13 -5.37 -30.47
CA ARG A 988 7.98 -6.55 -29.60
C ARG A 988 7.91 -6.18 -28.12
N ARG A 989 6.71 -6.10 -27.55
CA ARG A 989 6.53 -6.25 -26.09
C ARG A 989 6.37 -7.73 -25.76
N ARG A 990 7.23 -8.27 -24.89
CA ARG A 990 7.02 -9.61 -24.30
C ARG A 990 5.66 -9.62 -23.58
N PRO A 991 4.71 -10.51 -23.89
CA PRO A 991 3.62 -10.80 -22.97
C PRO A 991 4.22 -11.41 -21.68
N LYS A 992 3.69 -11.05 -20.50
CA LYS A 992 3.97 -11.80 -19.26
C LYS A 992 3.56 -13.28 -19.51
N PRO A 993 4.35 -14.28 -19.07
CA PRO A 993 3.96 -15.67 -19.25
C PRO A 993 2.60 -15.93 -18.57
N ASN A 994 1.70 -16.64 -19.27
CA ASN A 994 0.35 -16.92 -18.76
C ASN A 994 0.40 -17.93 -17.58
N HIS A 995 -0.73 -18.12 -16.91
CA HIS A 995 -0.75 -18.98 -15.71
C HIS A 995 -0.47 -20.46 -16.02
N LEU A 996 -0.70 -20.89 -17.26
CA LEU A 996 -0.29 -22.19 -17.77
C LEU A 996 1.23 -22.26 -17.94
N GLU A 997 1.85 -21.29 -18.62
CA GLU A 997 3.30 -21.22 -18.83
C GLU A 997 4.09 -21.16 -17.51
N LYS A 998 3.58 -20.42 -16.52
CA LYS A 998 4.16 -20.37 -15.16
C LYS A 998 3.98 -21.69 -14.40
N SER A 999 2.79 -22.28 -14.47
CA SER A 999 2.48 -23.61 -13.89
C SER A 999 3.38 -24.69 -14.49
N LEU A 1000 3.52 -24.72 -15.81
CA LEU A 1000 4.33 -25.67 -16.56
C LEU A 1000 5.80 -25.62 -16.15
N ALA A 1001 6.34 -24.42 -15.88
CA ALA A 1001 7.71 -24.26 -15.39
C ALA A 1001 7.93 -24.82 -13.96
N THR A 1002 6.86 -25.12 -13.23
CA THR A 1002 6.88 -25.63 -11.84
C THR A 1002 6.31 -27.05 -11.69
N ASP A 1003 5.82 -27.65 -12.77
CA ASP A 1003 5.07 -28.90 -12.77
C ASP A 1003 6.01 -30.13 -12.84
N ASN A 1004 6.13 -30.86 -11.71
CA ASN A 1004 7.03 -32.01 -11.53
C ASN A 1004 6.30 -33.37 -11.42
N ALA A 1005 4.98 -33.41 -11.69
CA ALA A 1005 4.21 -34.67 -11.71
C ALA A 1005 3.09 -34.59 -12.77
N MET A 1006 3.24 -35.31 -13.89
CA MET A 1006 2.25 -35.32 -14.96
C MET A 1006 1.10 -36.27 -14.64
N ARG A 1007 -0.11 -35.71 -14.44
CA ARG A 1007 -1.38 -36.45 -14.48
C ARG A 1007 -1.91 -36.47 -15.91
N PHE A 1008 -2.31 -37.65 -16.38
CA PHE A 1008 -3.10 -37.79 -17.61
C PHE A 1008 -4.57 -37.58 -17.20
N GLY A 1009 -5.33 -36.75 -17.91
CA GLY A 1009 -6.66 -36.30 -17.45
C GLY A 1009 -7.65 -37.43 -17.17
N ASN A 1010 -8.70 -37.14 -16.40
CA ASN A 1010 -9.69 -38.14 -15.95
C ASN A 1010 -10.62 -38.65 -17.08
N ASP A 1011 -10.73 -37.91 -18.20
CA ASP A 1011 -11.62 -38.20 -19.35
C ASP A 1011 -10.83 -38.47 -20.65
N LEU A 1012 -10.21 -39.65 -20.75
CA LEU A 1012 -9.47 -40.08 -21.95
C LEU A 1012 -10.43 -40.58 -23.04
N LYS A 1013 -10.42 -39.96 -24.23
CA LYS A 1013 -11.19 -40.37 -25.40
C LYS A 1013 -10.35 -40.37 -26.67
N ASP A 1014 -10.91 -40.90 -27.76
CA ASP A 1014 -10.32 -40.87 -29.11
C ASP A 1014 -8.87 -41.42 -29.17
N PHE A 1015 -8.59 -42.48 -28.39
CA PHE A 1015 -7.31 -43.17 -28.41
C PHE A 1015 -7.08 -43.84 -29.77
N LYS A 1016 -5.96 -43.55 -30.43
CA LYS A 1016 -5.66 -44.08 -31.77
C LYS A 1016 -4.16 -44.35 -31.96
N PRO A 1017 -3.76 -45.62 -32.19
CA PRO A 1017 -2.44 -45.95 -32.73
C PRO A 1017 -2.37 -45.50 -34.19
N LEU A 1018 -1.43 -44.62 -34.54
CA LEU A 1018 -1.34 -44.06 -35.89
C LEU A 1018 -0.34 -44.82 -36.78
N GLY A 1019 0.65 -45.46 -36.16
CA GLY A 1019 1.73 -46.21 -36.80
C GLY A 1019 2.59 -46.92 -35.75
N GLU A 1020 3.62 -47.62 -36.19
CA GLU A 1020 4.61 -48.22 -35.28
C GLU A 1020 5.36 -47.08 -34.56
N GLY A 1021 5.45 -47.14 -33.23
CA GLY A 1021 6.13 -46.12 -32.44
C GLY A 1021 5.38 -44.81 -32.22
N ILE A 1022 4.09 -44.70 -32.60
CA ILE A 1022 3.28 -43.48 -32.37
C ILE A 1022 1.80 -43.77 -32.08
N PHE A 1023 1.26 -43.13 -31.05
CA PHE A 1023 -0.16 -43.12 -30.76
C PHE A 1023 -0.62 -41.75 -30.25
N ILE A 1024 -1.92 -41.50 -30.36
CA ILE A 1024 -2.57 -40.30 -29.85
C ILE A 1024 -3.73 -40.63 -28.93
N TYR A 1025 -4.15 -39.65 -28.15
CA TYR A 1025 -5.43 -39.64 -27.45
C TYR A 1025 -5.84 -38.20 -27.12
N VAL A 1026 -7.11 -38.00 -26.84
CA VAL A 1026 -7.67 -36.72 -26.41
C VAL A 1026 -8.01 -36.80 -24.93
N ASP A 1027 -7.66 -35.77 -24.16
CA ASP A 1027 -8.12 -35.60 -22.78
C ASP A 1027 -8.79 -34.24 -22.59
N LYS A 1028 -9.66 -34.14 -21.57
CA LYS A 1028 -10.11 -32.84 -21.07
C LYS A 1028 -9.11 -32.31 -20.07
N TYR A 1029 -8.55 -31.13 -20.36
CA TYR A 1029 -7.65 -30.42 -19.48
C TYR A 1029 -8.18 -29.01 -19.25
N LYS A 1030 -8.55 -28.68 -18.00
CA LYS A 1030 -9.21 -27.42 -17.65
C LYS A 1030 -10.42 -27.16 -18.56
N GLY A 1031 -11.35 -28.11 -18.59
CA GLY A 1031 -12.62 -28.02 -19.34
C GLY A 1031 -12.51 -27.98 -20.87
N VAL A 1032 -11.31 -27.96 -21.45
CA VAL A 1032 -11.10 -27.92 -22.90
C VAL A 1032 -10.42 -29.18 -23.42
N GLU A 1033 -10.70 -29.53 -24.67
CA GLU A 1033 -10.08 -30.69 -25.33
C GLU A 1033 -8.63 -30.41 -25.70
N ARG A 1034 -7.74 -31.33 -25.30
CA ARG A 1034 -6.32 -31.34 -25.61
C ARG A 1034 -5.95 -32.60 -26.38
N LEU A 1035 -5.23 -32.41 -27.48
CA LEU A 1035 -4.64 -33.52 -28.23
C LEU A 1035 -3.30 -33.92 -27.61
N ASN A 1036 -3.09 -35.22 -27.42
CA ASN A 1036 -1.84 -35.78 -26.92
C ASN A 1036 -1.19 -36.64 -28.00
N VAL A 1037 0.06 -36.34 -28.35
CA VAL A 1037 0.85 -37.09 -29.33
C VAL A 1037 2.01 -37.76 -28.63
N CYS A 1038 2.05 -39.10 -28.66
CA CYS A 1038 3.04 -39.90 -27.94
C CYS A 1038 3.93 -40.64 -28.94
N ALA A 1039 5.22 -40.36 -28.90
CA ALA A 1039 6.23 -41.00 -29.72
C ALA A 1039 7.61 -40.81 -29.10
N HIS A 1040 8.62 -41.55 -29.54
CA HIS A 1040 9.99 -41.33 -29.08
C HIS A 1040 10.60 -40.08 -29.71
N GLY A 1041 11.47 -39.41 -28.96
CA GLY A 1041 12.38 -38.41 -29.52
C GLY A 1041 13.70 -39.07 -29.91
N VAL A 1042 14.43 -38.49 -30.86
CA VAL A 1042 15.80 -38.93 -31.15
C VAL A 1042 16.74 -38.45 -30.04
N ASP A 1043 17.55 -39.35 -29.48
CA ASP A 1043 18.55 -38.98 -28.46
C ASP A 1043 19.58 -37.99 -29.03
N PRO A 1044 19.79 -36.83 -28.39
CA PRO A 1044 20.68 -35.81 -28.91
C PRO A 1044 22.14 -36.23 -28.75
N ASN A 1045 22.95 -36.05 -29.80
CA ASN A 1045 24.39 -36.15 -29.66
C ASN A 1045 24.97 -34.90 -28.95
N PHE A 1046 26.21 -34.99 -28.46
CA PHE A 1046 26.86 -33.89 -27.71
C PHE A 1046 26.89 -32.56 -28.47
N LYS A 1047 27.02 -32.59 -29.81
CA LYS A 1047 26.98 -31.38 -30.65
C LYS A 1047 25.57 -30.77 -30.66
N GLN A 1048 24.53 -31.59 -30.76
CA GLN A 1048 23.12 -31.19 -30.73
C GLN A 1048 22.64 -30.69 -29.37
N LEU A 1049 23.30 -31.10 -28.28
CA LEU A 1049 23.10 -30.50 -26.95
C LEU A 1049 23.71 -29.09 -26.83
N LEU A 1050 24.63 -28.73 -27.74
CA LEU A 1050 25.35 -27.45 -27.77
C LEU A 1050 24.92 -26.53 -28.93
N THR A 1051 24.02 -26.98 -29.82
CA THR A 1051 23.48 -26.20 -30.94
C THR A 1051 21.96 -26.01 -30.82
N ASP A 1052 21.41 -24.96 -31.46
CA ASP A 1052 19.97 -24.68 -31.53
C ASP A 1052 19.25 -25.54 -32.61
N GLU A 1053 19.70 -26.78 -32.88
CA GLU A 1053 19.06 -27.65 -33.87
C GLU A 1053 17.77 -28.28 -33.32
N PRO A 1054 16.64 -28.29 -34.08
CA PRO A 1054 15.42 -29.02 -33.69
C PRO A 1054 15.69 -30.50 -33.51
N MET A 1055 15.16 -31.07 -32.44
CA MET A 1055 15.05 -32.53 -32.32
C MET A 1055 14.03 -33.08 -33.33
N LYS A 1056 14.05 -34.38 -33.57
CA LYS A 1056 13.10 -35.08 -34.44
C LYS A 1056 12.27 -36.09 -33.65
N MET A 1057 11.03 -36.31 -34.08
CA MET A 1057 10.16 -37.36 -33.54
C MET A 1057 10.38 -38.66 -34.31
N PHE A 1058 10.51 -39.80 -33.64
CA PHE A 1058 10.79 -41.09 -34.28
C PHE A 1058 9.56 -41.98 -34.27
N TYR A 1059 9.09 -42.37 -35.46
CA TYR A 1059 7.98 -43.31 -35.66
C TYR A 1059 8.06 -43.93 -37.07
N ASN A 1060 7.45 -45.10 -37.26
CA ASN A 1060 7.52 -45.91 -38.49
C ASN A 1060 8.97 -46.11 -38.99
N GLY A 1061 9.90 -46.34 -38.07
CA GLY A 1061 11.32 -46.59 -38.36
C GLY A 1061 12.11 -45.40 -38.91
N LYS A 1062 11.57 -44.17 -38.88
CA LYS A 1062 12.22 -42.96 -39.39
C LYS A 1062 12.06 -41.78 -38.44
N SER A 1063 12.96 -40.80 -38.55
CA SER A 1063 12.89 -39.52 -37.84
C SER A 1063 12.14 -38.47 -38.67
N HIS A 1064 11.19 -37.79 -38.06
CA HIS A 1064 10.30 -36.83 -38.70
C HIS A 1064 10.45 -35.43 -38.09
N THR A 1065 10.20 -34.43 -38.92
CA THR A 1065 10.12 -33.01 -38.60
C THR A 1065 8.70 -32.61 -38.16
N PRO A 1066 8.52 -31.41 -37.57
CA PRO A 1066 7.20 -30.89 -37.21
C PRO A 1066 6.20 -30.84 -38.39
N ASP A 1067 6.64 -30.42 -39.58
CA ASP A 1067 5.80 -30.39 -40.80
C ASP A 1067 5.37 -31.79 -41.25
N GLU A 1068 6.28 -32.76 -41.17
CA GLU A 1068 6.00 -34.17 -41.47
C GLU A 1068 5.01 -34.77 -40.45
N LEU A 1069 5.13 -34.42 -39.16
CA LEU A 1069 4.15 -34.81 -38.15
C LEU A 1069 2.77 -34.22 -38.43
N LEU A 1070 2.68 -32.93 -38.78
CA LEU A 1070 1.39 -32.29 -39.08
C LEU A 1070 0.71 -32.94 -40.28
N SER A 1071 1.48 -33.22 -41.33
CA SER A 1071 1.00 -33.91 -42.53
C SER A 1071 0.50 -35.31 -42.18
N PHE A 1072 1.27 -36.06 -41.39
CA PHE A 1072 0.91 -37.41 -40.94
C PHE A 1072 -0.37 -37.43 -40.07
N LEU A 1073 -0.54 -36.47 -39.15
CA LEU A 1073 -1.76 -36.36 -38.34
C LEU A 1073 -2.99 -36.09 -39.22
N ARG A 1074 -2.88 -35.17 -40.19
CA ARG A 1074 -3.98 -34.86 -41.12
C ARG A 1074 -4.35 -36.04 -42.01
N GLU A 1075 -3.37 -36.77 -42.54
CA GLU A 1075 -3.60 -38.00 -43.29
C GLU A 1075 -4.32 -39.07 -42.46
N ALA A 1076 -4.05 -39.12 -41.15
CA ALA A 1076 -4.74 -40.00 -40.22
C ALA A 1076 -6.12 -39.48 -39.76
N GLY A 1077 -6.62 -38.38 -40.33
CA GLY A 1077 -7.92 -37.77 -40.00
C GLY A 1077 -7.92 -36.97 -38.70
N VAL A 1078 -6.75 -36.56 -38.22
CA VAL A 1078 -6.59 -35.79 -36.98
C VAL A 1078 -6.12 -34.40 -37.35
N ASP A 1079 -6.94 -33.38 -37.13
CA ASP A 1079 -6.54 -31.98 -37.34
C ASP A 1079 -6.13 -31.34 -35.99
N PRO A 1080 -4.83 -31.14 -35.73
CA PRO A 1080 -4.37 -30.54 -34.48
C PRO A 1080 -4.90 -29.12 -34.24
N GLN A 1081 -5.33 -28.41 -35.30
CA GLN A 1081 -5.87 -27.05 -35.20
C GLN A 1081 -7.28 -27.00 -34.61
N SER A 1082 -8.01 -28.13 -34.66
CA SER A 1082 -9.34 -28.27 -34.08
C SER A 1082 -9.35 -28.37 -32.55
N PHE A 1083 -8.18 -28.63 -31.93
CA PHE A 1083 -8.03 -28.72 -30.48
C PHE A 1083 -7.60 -27.39 -29.87
N ASN A 1084 -7.89 -27.19 -28.58
CA ASN A 1084 -7.57 -25.94 -27.87
C ASN A 1084 -6.07 -25.81 -27.57
N ASN A 1085 -5.39 -26.94 -27.33
CA ASN A 1085 -3.94 -27.04 -27.21
C ASN A 1085 -3.46 -28.46 -27.51
N VAL A 1086 -2.16 -28.63 -27.75
CA VAL A 1086 -1.54 -29.93 -28.06
C VAL A 1086 -0.42 -30.24 -27.07
N ARG A 1087 -0.22 -31.51 -26.70
CA ARG A 1087 0.91 -31.99 -25.89
C ARG A 1087 1.72 -33.03 -26.65
N LEU A 1088 3.02 -32.82 -26.74
CA LEU A 1088 3.98 -33.72 -27.38
C LEU A 1088 4.74 -34.53 -26.32
N LEU A 1089 4.32 -35.76 -26.09
CA LEU A 1089 4.95 -36.73 -25.18
C LEU A 1089 6.11 -37.42 -25.91
N MET A 1090 7.21 -36.68 -26.11
CA MET A 1090 8.47 -37.19 -26.63
C MET A 1090 9.69 -36.57 -25.93
N CYS A 1091 10.78 -37.33 -25.88
CA CYS A 1091 12.07 -36.86 -25.36
C CYS A 1091 12.58 -35.63 -26.14
N HIS A 1092 13.10 -34.65 -25.41
CA HIS A 1092 13.81 -33.48 -25.94
C HIS A 1092 13.00 -32.61 -26.93
N SER A 1093 11.66 -32.69 -26.90
CA SER A 1093 10.80 -31.87 -27.76
C SER A 1093 10.94 -30.35 -27.61
N ALA A 1094 11.48 -29.88 -26.49
CA ALA A 1094 11.82 -28.48 -26.25
C ALA A 1094 13.34 -28.18 -26.33
N ASN A 1095 14.18 -29.12 -26.74
CA ASN A 1095 15.59 -28.83 -27.04
C ASN A 1095 15.69 -28.05 -28.38
N GLY A 1096 16.62 -27.09 -28.46
CA GLY A 1096 16.89 -26.36 -29.69
C GLY A 1096 16.25 -24.97 -29.76
N SER A 1097 16.00 -24.31 -28.63
CA SER A 1097 15.71 -22.88 -28.77
C SER A 1097 14.33 -22.64 -29.43
N VAL A 1098 14.28 -21.50 -30.09
CA VAL A 1098 13.26 -21.00 -31.02
C VAL A 1098 12.94 -21.92 -32.18
N ASN A 1099 13.85 -22.85 -32.40
CA ASN A 1099 13.82 -23.86 -33.42
C ASN A 1099 13.50 -25.24 -32.83
N SER A 1100 13.11 -25.38 -31.56
CA SER A 1100 12.74 -26.70 -31.03
C SER A 1100 11.56 -27.30 -31.78
N PHE A 1101 11.44 -28.63 -31.73
CA PHE A 1101 10.35 -29.35 -32.37
C PHE A 1101 8.98 -28.83 -31.93
N GLY A 1102 8.78 -28.63 -30.63
CA GLY A 1102 7.52 -28.11 -30.08
C GLY A 1102 7.22 -26.67 -30.51
N SER A 1103 8.24 -25.81 -30.59
CA SER A 1103 8.12 -24.42 -31.06
C SER A 1103 7.67 -24.34 -32.51
N GLN A 1104 8.33 -25.11 -33.38
CA GLN A 1104 8.01 -25.17 -34.80
C GLN A 1104 6.63 -25.77 -35.02
N PHE A 1105 6.30 -26.86 -34.32
CA PHE A 1105 4.98 -27.48 -34.43
C PHE A 1105 3.85 -26.53 -34.02
N GLY A 1106 4.02 -25.79 -32.91
CA GLY A 1106 3.03 -24.79 -32.46
C GLY A 1106 2.80 -23.67 -33.46
N LYS A 1107 3.85 -23.20 -34.14
CA LYS A 1107 3.74 -22.22 -35.24
C LYS A 1107 2.91 -22.77 -36.40
N LEU A 1108 3.14 -24.02 -36.80
CA LEU A 1108 2.44 -24.63 -37.93
C LEU A 1108 0.94 -24.77 -37.69
N ILE A 1109 0.54 -25.06 -36.45
CA ILE A 1109 -0.87 -25.31 -36.11
C ILE A 1109 -1.59 -24.07 -35.56
N ASN A 1110 -0.88 -22.97 -35.30
CA ASN A 1110 -1.41 -21.76 -34.65
C ASN A 1110 -2.09 -22.07 -33.29
N ARG A 1111 -1.47 -22.96 -32.50
CA ARG A 1111 -1.93 -23.37 -31.16
C ARG A 1111 -0.75 -23.50 -30.20
N ASP A 1112 -1.05 -23.38 -28.91
CA ASP A 1112 -0.08 -23.67 -27.86
C ASP A 1112 0.26 -25.17 -27.82
N VAL A 1113 1.56 -25.47 -27.75
CA VAL A 1113 2.10 -26.84 -27.71
C VAL A 1113 2.93 -27.05 -26.45
N LYS A 1114 2.55 -28.03 -25.62
CA LYS A 1114 3.35 -28.49 -24.47
C LYS A 1114 4.44 -29.46 -24.96
N ALA A 1115 5.70 -29.11 -24.70
CA ALA A 1115 6.90 -29.87 -25.07
C ALA A 1115 7.90 -29.91 -23.90
N PHE A 1116 8.93 -30.77 -24.00
CA PHE A 1116 9.78 -31.17 -22.88
C PHE A 1116 11.27 -31.07 -23.20
N GLN A 1117 12.05 -30.40 -22.35
CA GLN A 1117 13.53 -30.43 -22.40
C GLN A 1117 13.98 -31.67 -21.64
N GLY A 1118 14.82 -32.52 -22.24
CA GLY A 1118 15.24 -33.79 -21.63
C GLY A 1118 14.35 -35.01 -21.96
N PRO A 1119 14.74 -36.21 -21.50
CA PRO A 1119 13.99 -37.45 -21.74
C PRO A 1119 12.65 -37.49 -20.98
N VAL A 1120 11.64 -38.13 -21.58
CA VAL A 1120 10.28 -38.30 -21.04
C VAL A 1120 10.02 -39.78 -20.75
N ARG A 1121 9.54 -40.13 -19.55
CA ARG A 1121 9.13 -41.51 -19.20
C ARG A 1121 7.64 -41.57 -18.87
N ALA A 1122 6.86 -42.30 -19.64
CA ALA A 1122 5.42 -42.50 -19.42
C ALA A 1122 5.11 -43.94 -18.96
N HIS A 1123 4.00 -44.14 -18.24
CA HIS A 1123 3.51 -45.48 -17.86
C HIS A 1123 3.06 -46.33 -19.05
N VAL A 1124 2.77 -45.68 -20.19
CA VAL A 1124 2.47 -46.32 -21.46
C VAL A 1124 3.39 -45.71 -22.49
N VAL A 1125 4.23 -46.55 -23.10
CA VAL A 1125 5.12 -46.16 -24.20
C VAL A 1125 4.60 -46.77 -25.52
N PRO A 1126 5.01 -46.23 -26.68
CA PRO A 1126 4.56 -46.75 -27.97
C PRO A 1126 4.77 -48.26 -28.14
N GLU A 1127 5.84 -48.84 -27.57
CA GLU A 1127 6.10 -50.28 -27.63
C GLU A 1127 5.02 -51.13 -26.93
N ASP A 1128 4.39 -50.60 -25.88
CA ASP A 1128 3.30 -51.31 -25.19
C ASP A 1128 2.07 -51.39 -26.09
N VAL A 1129 1.80 -50.33 -26.84
CA VAL A 1129 0.71 -50.24 -27.82
C VAL A 1129 0.97 -51.15 -29.00
N ASP A 1130 2.19 -51.14 -29.54
CA ASP A 1130 2.58 -51.97 -30.69
C ASP A 1130 2.54 -53.46 -30.37
N LYS A 1131 3.06 -53.87 -29.21
CA LYS A 1131 2.99 -55.26 -28.75
C LYS A 1131 1.54 -55.73 -28.58
N LEU A 1132 0.70 -54.94 -27.91
CA LEU A 1132 -0.71 -55.27 -27.75
C LEU A 1132 -1.44 -55.36 -29.09
N LYS A 1133 -1.10 -54.49 -30.05
CA LYS A 1133 -1.67 -54.51 -31.39
C LYS A 1133 -1.29 -55.80 -32.13
N VAL A 1134 -0.04 -56.23 -32.06
CA VAL A 1134 0.43 -57.51 -32.66
C VAL A 1134 -0.25 -58.70 -32.00
N ASP A 1135 -0.30 -58.75 -30.67
CA ASP A 1135 -0.93 -59.84 -29.92
C ASP A 1135 -2.42 -59.97 -30.25
N LEU A 1136 -3.14 -58.84 -30.27
CA LEU A 1136 -4.58 -58.81 -30.55
C LEU A 1136 -4.89 -59.13 -32.02
N ASN A 1137 -4.08 -58.65 -32.97
CA ASN A 1137 -4.25 -59.02 -34.39
C ASN A 1137 -3.99 -60.51 -34.63
N THR A 1138 -3.07 -61.11 -33.86
CA THR A 1138 -2.79 -62.55 -33.93
C THR A 1138 -3.91 -63.38 -33.27
N ALA A 1139 -4.42 -62.93 -32.13
CA ALA A 1139 -5.49 -63.61 -31.40
C ALA A 1139 -6.88 -63.44 -32.05
N HIS A 1140 -7.09 -62.33 -32.78
CA HIS A 1140 -8.39 -61.97 -33.36
C HIS A 1140 -8.27 -61.45 -34.82
N PRO A 1141 -7.81 -62.30 -35.77
CA PRO A 1141 -7.44 -61.88 -37.13
C PRO A 1141 -8.60 -61.38 -38.01
N GLN A 1142 -9.85 -61.54 -37.58
CA GLN A 1142 -11.06 -61.09 -38.28
C GLN A 1142 -11.69 -59.81 -37.66
N SER A 1143 -11.10 -59.27 -36.59
CA SER A 1143 -11.60 -58.05 -35.96
C SER A 1143 -11.24 -56.82 -36.79
N SER A 1144 -12.14 -55.83 -36.84
CA SER A 1144 -11.82 -54.54 -37.45
C SER A 1144 -10.75 -53.80 -36.64
N ALA A 1145 -10.04 -52.87 -37.31
CA ALA A 1145 -9.02 -52.04 -36.67
C ALA A 1145 -9.57 -51.24 -35.47
N ASP A 1146 -10.84 -50.83 -35.52
CA ASP A 1146 -11.51 -50.11 -34.42
C ASP A 1146 -11.75 -50.99 -33.20
N VAL A 1147 -12.15 -52.25 -33.40
CA VAL A 1147 -12.32 -53.23 -32.30
C VAL A 1147 -10.99 -53.53 -31.63
N ILE A 1148 -9.93 -53.72 -32.41
CA ILE A 1148 -8.57 -53.93 -31.90
C ILE A 1148 -8.12 -52.69 -31.11
N THR A 1149 -8.33 -51.49 -31.65
CA THR A 1149 -7.97 -50.22 -30.99
C THR A 1149 -8.70 -50.04 -29.66
N GLN A 1150 -10.00 -50.34 -29.60
CA GLN A 1150 -10.79 -50.26 -28.38
C GLN A 1150 -10.31 -51.27 -27.32
N GLN A 1151 -9.87 -52.46 -27.73
CA GLN A 1151 -9.31 -53.46 -26.82
C GLN A 1151 -7.93 -53.04 -26.27
N ILE A 1152 -7.08 -52.44 -27.09
CA ILE A 1152 -5.81 -51.85 -26.64
C ILE A 1152 -6.09 -50.77 -25.60
N TYR A 1153 -6.99 -49.83 -25.91
CA TYR A 1153 -7.39 -48.77 -24.97
C TYR A 1153 -7.91 -49.36 -23.66
N ASN A 1154 -8.81 -50.34 -23.69
CA ASN A 1154 -9.37 -50.93 -22.47
C ASN A 1154 -8.32 -51.61 -21.58
N ARG A 1155 -7.24 -52.16 -22.16
CA ARG A 1155 -6.13 -52.77 -21.41
C ARG A 1155 -5.18 -51.72 -20.85
N LEU A 1156 -5.03 -50.58 -21.54
CA LEU A 1156 -4.09 -49.53 -21.16
C LEU A 1156 -4.73 -48.40 -20.35
N LYS A 1157 -6.06 -48.24 -20.33
CA LYS A 1157 -6.76 -47.09 -19.74
C LYS A 1157 -6.37 -46.77 -18.30
N PHE A 1158 -6.13 -47.80 -17.48
CA PHE A 1158 -5.68 -47.61 -16.10
C PHE A 1158 -4.25 -47.05 -16.07
N ASN A 1159 -3.32 -47.64 -16.83
CA ASN A 1159 -1.94 -47.17 -16.93
C ASN A 1159 -1.83 -45.79 -17.63
N LEU A 1160 -2.71 -45.53 -18.61
CA LEU A 1160 -2.87 -44.23 -19.26
C LEU A 1160 -3.42 -43.19 -18.30
N ALA A 1161 -4.18 -43.55 -17.26
CA ALA A 1161 -4.64 -42.61 -16.22
C ALA A 1161 -3.57 -42.36 -15.14
N LEU A 1162 -2.61 -43.28 -14.95
CA LEU A 1162 -1.59 -43.22 -13.89
C LEU A 1162 -0.46 -42.21 -14.10
N GLY A 1163 -0.26 -41.64 -15.30
CA GLY A 1163 0.72 -40.56 -15.51
C GLY A 1163 2.15 -41.00 -15.88
N THR A 1164 3.14 -40.30 -15.32
CA THR A 1164 4.57 -40.65 -15.42
C THR A 1164 5.15 -41.10 -14.08
N ASN A 1165 6.01 -42.11 -14.07
CA ASN A 1165 6.56 -42.72 -12.84
C ASN A 1165 7.86 -42.04 -12.34
N LYS A 1166 8.03 -41.88 -11.01
CA LYS A 1166 9.30 -41.43 -10.38
C LYS A 1166 10.20 -42.63 -10.08
N VAL A 1167 11.50 -42.56 -10.40
CA VAL A 1167 12.50 -43.52 -9.86
C VAL A 1167 13.44 -42.74 -8.95
N GLY A 1168 13.60 -43.21 -7.70
CA GLY A 1168 14.62 -42.70 -6.78
C GLY A 1168 16.03 -43.16 -7.19
N PRO A 1169 17.10 -42.51 -6.71
CA PRO A 1169 18.46 -42.64 -7.25
C PRO A 1169 19.14 -44.02 -7.12
N ASN A 1170 18.47 -45.05 -6.60
CA ASN A 1170 19.14 -46.30 -6.16
C ASN A 1170 18.70 -47.60 -6.86
N LYS A 1171 18.03 -47.57 -8.01
CA LYS A 1171 17.72 -48.82 -8.73
C LYS A 1171 17.93 -48.70 -10.23
N LEU A 1172 19.13 -49.06 -10.68
CA LEU A 1172 19.40 -49.99 -11.79
C LEU A 1172 20.92 -50.18 -11.87
N GLY A 1173 21.41 -51.36 -11.47
CA GLY A 1173 22.80 -51.73 -11.65
C GLY A 1173 23.10 -52.07 -13.11
N GLY A 1174 24.30 -51.70 -13.58
CA GLY A 1174 24.93 -52.28 -14.75
C GLY A 1174 25.27 -51.32 -15.89
N SER A 1175 26.31 -50.50 -15.75
CA SER A 1175 27.56 -50.58 -16.53
C SER A 1175 28.36 -49.29 -16.38
N SER A 1176 29.66 -49.44 -16.20
CA SER A 1176 30.63 -48.40 -15.94
C SER A 1176 31.05 -47.70 -17.24
N SER A 1177 30.71 -46.42 -17.39
CA SER A 1177 31.54 -45.32 -17.94
C SER A 1177 30.65 -44.26 -18.59
N GLY A 1178 30.68 -43.05 -18.06
CA GLY A 1178 30.02 -41.88 -18.66
C GLY A 1178 29.40 -40.98 -17.60
N VAL A 1179 29.92 -39.76 -17.53
CA VAL A 1179 29.47 -38.66 -16.66
C VAL A 1179 27.94 -38.51 -16.71
N GLU A 1180 27.26 -38.64 -15.57
CA GLU A 1180 25.83 -38.36 -15.45
C GLU A 1180 25.56 -36.86 -15.59
N ILE A 1181 24.84 -36.48 -16.65
CA ILE A 1181 24.28 -35.14 -16.81
C ILE A 1181 22.95 -35.11 -16.03
N PRO A 1182 22.69 -34.13 -15.15
CA PRO A 1182 21.45 -34.10 -14.38
C PRO A 1182 20.22 -33.95 -15.29
N PHE A 1183 19.17 -34.72 -14.99
CA PHE A 1183 17.86 -34.63 -15.65
C PHE A 1183 17.19 -33.29 -15.28
N PHE A 1184 17.12 -32.36 -16.23
CA PHE A 1184 16.38 -31.11 -16.10
C PHE A 1184 15.14 -31.15 -17.01
N TYR A 1185 13.95 -31.13 -16.42
CA TYR A 1185 12.70 -30.86 -17.14
C TYR A 1185 12.43 -29.35 -17.04
N ARG A 1186 12.64 -28.61 -18.14
CA ARG A 1186 12.20 -27.21 -18.28
C ARG A 1186 11.34 -27.10 -19.54
N PRO A 1187 10.06 -26.73 -19.45
CA PRO A 1187 9.35 -26.20 -20.61
C PRO A 1187 9.92 -24.82 -20.92
N VAL A 1188 10.41 -24.61 -22.15
CA VAL A 1188 11.07 -23.36 -22.57
C VAL A 1188 10.25 -22.70 -23.68
N LYS A 1189 10.16 -21.35 -23.62
CA LYS A 1189 9.55 -20.48 -24.64
C LYS A 1189 10.64 -19.80 -25.47
N PHE A 1190 10.31 -19.41 -26.70
CA PHE A 1190 11.33 -19.01 -27.67
C PHE A 1190 10.97 -17.82 -28.60
N LYS A 1191 11.98 -17.02 -29.00
CA LYS A 1191 11.93 -15.79 -29.86
C LYS A 1191 12.15 -16.05 -31.37
N ALA A 1192 11.40 -15.47 -32.31
CA ALA A 1192 11.93 -15.34 -33.68
C ALA A 1192 12.78 -14.07 -33.82
N SER A 1193 13.80 -14.07 -34.69
CA SER A 1193 14.56 -12.89 -35.14
C SER A 1193 13.66 -11.80 -35.70
#